data_AF-A0A2Y9EIN9-F1
#
_entry.id   AF-A0A2Y9EIN9-F1
#
_cell.length_a   1.000
_cell.length_b   1.000
_cell.length_c   1.000
_cell.angle_alpha   90.00
_cell.angle_beta   90.00
_cell.angle_gamma   90.00
#
_symmetry.space_group_name_H-M   'P 1'
#
loop_
_entity.id
_entity.type
_entity.pdbx_description
1 polymer ?
#
loop_
_entity_poly.entity_id
_entity_poly.type
_entity_poly.pdbx_seq_one_letter_code
_entity_poly.pdbx_strand_id
1 'polypeptide(L)'
;MKHIRSIYVFCSIVTSVHSGVSNLPEETELTTSCSNMSLRKVPKDLTPTTTILDLSYNLLFQLQRSDFHSFSKLKVLILCHNRIQELDIKTFEFNKELRYLDVSYNRLKSVTWFSLASLKHLDLSFNDFDTVPTCEETGNMSHLEILGLSGAKIEKSDFQKIAHLHLNTVFLGLRTLSHYEEGSLPILNTTKLHIVLPMNTNFWVLLRDGMKTSKILQITNIDGKSQFASYETQQNLILENAKTSILLLNKVDLPWDDLLLIFQFVWHTSVEYFQIQDVTFGGKVYLDHNSFDYSNTVMRTIKLENVHFRIFNIPQERVYLLFTKMDIENLTISDAQMPHMLFPIYPTRFQYLNFANNILTDDVFKKSIQLPHLKTLILKDNKLETLSLVSCFAGNTSLRHLDLSKNLLQHENDENCLWPETLVTMNLSSNKCTDSVFRCLPRNIQILDLNNNEIQTVPKDIIHLTSLRELNLAFNFLTDLPGCSHFGRLSVLNIEMNLILSPSLDFFQSCQEVKTLNVGRNPFRCTCELRDFIQLEKYSEGMMVGWSDSYICEYPLNLKGTQLKDVHLPEISCNTALLIVTIVVIMLVLGTAVTFCCLHFDLPWYLRMLGQWTQTWHRVRKTTQEQLKRNIQFHVFISYSEHDSAWVKYELIPNVEKEDGSVLICLHEGNSDPGKSITEDTINCIEKSYKSIFVLSPNFVQTEWCHYELYFAHHNLFHESPDYIILILLEPIPLYCIPTRYPKLKTLMEKKAYLEWPKDRRKCGLFWANLRAAIHVNLLETREMCELQTFTELNEESRGSAISLVRTDCL
;
A
#
# COMPACT_ATOMS: atom_id res chain seq x y z
N MET A 1 -15.87 29.30 5.39
CA MET A 1 -14.64 28.53 5.65
C MET A 1 -13.41 28.90 4.80
N LYS A 2 -13.47 29.72 3.73
CA LYS A 2 -12.25 30.04 2.93
C LYS A 2 -11.27 31.07 3.53
N HIS A 3 -11.68 31.96 4.43
CA HIS A 3 -10.79 33.02 4.96
C HIS A 3 -9.68 32.55 5.92
N ILE A 4 -9.80 31.38 6.56
CA ILE A 4 -8.87 30.96 7.62
C ILE A 4 -7.48 30.58 7.07
N ARG A 5 -7.40 30.05 5.83
CA ARG A 5 -6.10 29.67 5.22
C ARG A 5 -5.18 30.85 4.90
N SER A 6 -5.71 32.05 4.69
CA SER A 6 -4.89 33.24 4.38
C SER A 6 -4.20 33.81 5.62
N ILE A 7 -4.75 33.58 6.82
CA ILE A 7 -4.22 34.10 8.10
C ILE A 7 -2.95 33.32 8.51
N TYR A 8 -2.93 32.00 8.27
CA TYR A 8 -1.74 31.16 8.50
C TYR A 8 -0.49 31.66 7.76
N VAL A 9 -0.67 32.24 6.56
CA VAL A 9 0.45 32.79 5.77
C VAL A 9 1.11 33.97 6.48
N PHE A 10 0.34 34.84 7.14
CA PHE A 10 0.91 36.00 7.83
C PHE A 10 1.68 35.63 9.11
N CYS A 11 1.19 34.67 9.91
CA CYS A 11 2.00 34.10 10.98
C CYS A 11 3.27 33.40 10.45
N SER A 12 3.17 32.71 9.30
CA SER A 12 4.33 32.01 8.73
C SER A 12 5.47 32.96 8.31
N ILE A 13 5.15 34.20 7.93
CA ILE A 13 6.15 35.23 7.57
C ILE A 13 6.98 35.66 8.80
N VAL A 14 6.36 35.74 9.99
CA VAL A 14 7.10 36.02 11.25
C VAL A 14 8.04 34.86 11.58
N THR A 15 7.61 33.61 11.37
CA THR A 15 8.48 32.42 11.56
C THR A 15 9.55 32.26 10.49
N SER A 16 9.35 32.73 9.25
CA SER A 16 10.32 32.56 8.15
C SER A 16 11.57 33.43 8.28
N VAL A 17 11.60 34.39 9.21
CA VAL A 17 12.80 35.18 9.52
C VAL A 17 13.80 34.38 10.38
N HIS A 18 13.42 33.21 10.91
CA HIS A 18 14.32 32.37 11.74
C HIS A 18 15.23 31.41 10.96
N SER A 19 15.16 31.34 9.62
CA SER A 19 16.12 30.57 8.80
C SER A 19 17.46 31.31 8.65
N GLY A 20 18.14 31.61 9.75
CA GLY A 20 19.31 32.50 9.75
C GLY A 20 20.22 32.51 10.99
N VAL A 21 19.96 31.70 12.03
CA VAL A 21 20.88 31.57 13.18
C VAL A 21 21.11 30.10 13.49
N SER A 22 22.33 29.63 13.28
CA SER A 22 22.76 28.29 13.70
C SER A 22 23.36 28.33 15.12
N ASN A 23 22.98 27.33 15.92
CA ASN A 23 23.58 26.93 17.20
C ASN A 23 23.53 27.97 18.35
N LEU A 24 22.55 27.80 19.23
CA LEU A 24 22.64 28.15 20.66
C LEU A 24 22.48 26.85 21.48
N PRO A 25 23.14 26.69 22.64
CA PRO A 25 23.13 25.44 23.40
C PRO A 25 21.85 25.25 24.22
N GLU A 26 21.54 24.00 24.54
CA GLU A 26 20.34 23.59 25.28
C GLU A 26 20.40 23.95 26.78
N GLU A 27 20.02 25.18 27.12
CA GLU A 27 19.20 25.39 28.32
C GLU A 27 17.73 25.19 27.91
N THR A 28 16.98 24.34 28.63
CA THR A 28 15.59 24.02 28.26
C THR A 28 14.66 25.24 28.41
N GLU A 29 14.41 25.95 27.31
CA GLU A 29 13.60 27.17 27.29
C GLU A 29 12.12 26.87 27.54
N LEU A 30 11.64 27.18 28.76
CA LEU A 30 10.27 26.96 29.18
C LEU A 30 9.32 27.93 28.45
N THR A 31 8.70 27.41 27.38
CA THR A 31 7.72 28.12 26.56
C THR A 31 6.32 28.01 27.15
N THR A 32 5.60 29.12 27.19
CA THR A 32 4.22 29.22 27.70
C THR A 32 3.39 30.05 26.72
N SER A 33 2.54 29.39 25.93
CA SER A 33 1.55 30.09 25.08
C SER A 33 0.19 30.16 25.77
N CYS A 34 -0.41 31.33 25.68
CA CYS A 34 -1.75 31.68 26.13
C CYS A 34 -2.47 32.47 25.01
N SER A 35 -2.08 32.27 23.74
CA SER A 35 -2.62 32.97 22.58
C SER A 35 -4.09 32.63 22.32
N ASN A 36 -4.85 33.59 21.80
CA ASN A 36 -6.24 33.41 21.37
C ASN A 36 -7.20 32.89 22.47
N MET A 37 -6.84 33.06 23.75
CA MET A 37 -7.62 32.63 24.92
C MET A 37 -8.67 33.68 25.38
N SER A 38 -8.88 34.75 24.60
CA SER A 38 -9.77 35.88 24.93
C SER A 38 -9.47 36.57 26.28
N LEU A 39 -8.22 36.51 26.75
CA LEU A 39 -7.77 37.04 28.03
C LEU A 39 -7.88 38.57 28.09
N ARG A 40 -8.37 39.10 29.21
CA ARG A 40 -8.51 40.55 29.48
C ARG A 40 -7.46 41.10 30.44
N LYS A 41 -6.68 40.22 31.07
CA LYS A 41 -5.55 40.49 31.98
C LYS A 41 -4.52 39.39 31.80
N VAL A 42 -3.26 39.66 32.15
CA VAL A 42 -2.21 38.63 32.19
C VAL A 42 -2.56 37.58 33.27
N PRO A 43 -2.46 36.26 33.00
CA PRO A 43 -2.70 35.24 34.01
C PRO A 43 -1.64 35.30 35.13
N LYS A 44 -2.06 35.09 36.38
CA LYS A 44 -1.16 35.20 37.55
C LYS A 44 -0.46 33.89 37.91
N ASP A 45 -1.04 32.77 37.53
CA ASP A 45 -0.64 31.43 37.98
C ASP A 45 0.42 30.79 37.06
N LEU A 46 1.18 31.62 36.33
CA LEU A 46 2.22 31.20 35.39
C LEU A 46 3.57 30.99 36.10
N THR A 47 4.38 30.09 35.57
CA THR A 47 5.69 29.71 36.12
C THR A 47 6.70 30.86 36.10
N PRO A 48 7.33 31.25 37.22
CA PRO A 48 8.38 32.28 37.26
C PRO A 48 9.61 31.97 36.38
N THR A 49 9.79 30.71 36.02
CA THR A 49 10.86 30.18 35.15
C THR A 49 10.57 30.27 33.65
N THR A 50 9.39 30.76 33.24
CA THR A 50 9.03 30.91 31.81
C THR A 50 10.00 31.85 31.09
N THR A 51 10.58 31.36 29.99
CA THR A 51 11.53 32.13 29.14
C THR A 51 10.86 32.72 27.90
N ILE A 52 9.80 32.08 27.40
CA ILE A 52 9.02 32.55 26.25
C ILE A 52 7.54 32.62 26.66
N LEU A 53 6.96 33.81 26.66
CA LEU A 53 5.55 34.04 26.99
C LEU A 53 4.81 34.63 25.79
N ASP A 54 3.82 33.90 25.29
CA ASP A 54 2.96 34.31 24.19
C ASP A 54 1.54 34.61 24.68
N LEU A 55 1.14 35.86 24.55
CA LEU A 55 -0.16 36.42 24.93
C LEU A 55 -0.88 37.05 23.73
N SER A 56 -0.49 36.69 22.50
CA SER A 56 -1.04 37.23 21.25
C SER A 56 -2.55 36.96 21.07
N TYR A 57 -3.21 37.72 20.18
CA TYR A 57 -4.62 37.53 19.80
C TYR A 57 -5.61 37.53 20.98
N ASN A 58 -5.31 38.25 22.05
CA ASN A 58 -6.15 38.36 23.25
C ASN A 58 -6.91 39.71 23.30
N LEU A 59 -7.51 40.02 24.46
CA LEU A 59 -8.30 41.22 24.71
C LEU A 59 -7.65 42.14 25.77
N LEU A 60 -6.32 42.08 25.91
CA LEU A 60 -5.56 42.92 26.85
C LEU A 60 -5.68 44.40 26.45
N PHE A 61 -5.98 45.26 27.42
CA PHE A 61 -6.26 46.69 27.20
C PHE A 61 -5.21 47.63 27.84
N GLN A 62 -4.58 47.17 28.92
CA GLN A 62 -3.55 47.88 29.66
C GLN A 62 -2.66 46.81 30.32
N LEU A 63 -1.38 47.11 30.50
CA LEU A 63 -0.44 46.29 31.27
C LEU A 63 -0.15 46.98 32.60
N GLN A 64 0.08 46.21 33.66
CA GLN A 64 0.51 46.72 34.96
C GLN A 64 1.89 46.19 35.31
N ARG A 65 2.71 46.97 36.01
CA ARG A 65 4.06 46.56 36.44
C ARG A 65 4.07 45.29 37.32
N SER A 66 2.93 44.97 37.95
CA SER A 66 2.73 43.70 38.68
C SER A 66 2.68 42.46 37.78
N ASP A 67 2.30 42.63 36.52
CA ASP A 67 1.88 41.52 35.65
C ASP A 67 3.06 40.69 35.15
N PHE A 68 4.25 41.31 35.01
CA PHE A 68 5.47 40.66 34.54
C PHE A 68 6.58 40.55 35.60
N HIS A 69 6.34 41.09 36.81
CA HIS A 69 7.30 41.12 37.93
C HIS A 69 7.92 39.76 38.25
N SER A 70 7.15 38.68 38.16
CA SER A 70 7.58 37.32 38.51
C SER A 70 8.48 36.65 37.47
N PHE A 71 8.48 37.09 36.21
CA PHE A 71 9.17 36.41 35.11
C PHE A 71 10.59 36.96 34.90
N SER A 72 11.45 36.84 35.91
CA SER A 72 12.83 37.36 35.85
C SER A 72 13.68 36.72 34.73
N LYS A 73 13.28 35.52 34.27
CA LYS A 73 13.91 34.76 33.17
C LYS A 73 13.26 34.96 31.79
N LEU A 74 12.33 35.89 31.65
CA LEU A 74 11.63 36.14 30.39
C LEU A 74 12.59 36.71 29.32
N LYS A 75 12.82 35.95 28.25
CA LYS A 75 13.65 36.30 27.08
C LYS A 75 12.81 36.84 25.92
N VAL A 76 11.59 36.30 25.75
CA VAL A 76 10.68 36.59 24.63
C VAL A 76 9.27 36.86 25.15
N LEU A 77 8.68 37.99 24.75
CA LEU A 77 7.29 38.36 25.08
C LEU A 77 6.53 38.76 23.80
N ILE A 78 5.44 38.06 23.51
CA ILE A 78 4.56 38.32 22.36
C ILE A 78 3.20 38.81 22.85
N LEU A 79 2.82 40.03 22.46
CA LEU A 79 1.60 40.73 22.86
C LEU A 79 0.80 41.28 21.67
N CYS A 80 1.14 40.89 20.43
CA CYS A 80 0.49 41.39 19.23
C CYS A 80 -1.00 41.05 19.12
N HIS A 81 -1.72 41.83 18.29
CA HIS A 81 -3.16 41.69 18.07
C HIS A 81 -4.01 41.76 19.37
N ASN A 82 -3.57 42.53 20.35
CA ASN A 82 -4.34 42.88 21.55
C ASN A 82 -5.04 44.26 21.35
N ARG A 83 -5.41 44.93 22.45
CA ARG A 83 -6.15 46.21 22.45
C ARG A 83 -5.46 47.28 23.32
N ILE A 84 -4.16 47.14 23.57
CA ILE A 84 -3.38 47.97 24.49
C ILE A 84 -3.30 49.40 23.93
N GLN A 85 -3.59 50.43 24.74
CA GLN A 85 -3.66 51.84 24.31
C GLN A 85 -2.45 52.70 24.71
N GLU A 86 -1.79 52.33 25.79
CA GLU A 86 -0.61 53.02 26.35
C GLU A 86 0.38 51.96 26.81
N LEU A 87 1.68 52.22 26.62
CA LEU A 87 2.74 51.31 27.04
C LEU A 87 3.79 52.04 27.89
N ASP A 88 3.91 51.65 29.16
CA ASP A 88 5.06 52.02 29.97
C ASP A 88 6.11 50.92 29.90
N ILE A 89 7.27 51.21 29.29
CA ILE A 89 8.39 50.26 29.18
C ILE A 89 8.94 49.88 30.56
N LYS A 90 8.74 50.72 31.58
CA LYS A 90 9.09 50.44 32.97
C LYS A 90 8.24 49.31 33.60
N THR A 91 7.17 48.87 32.93
CA THR A 91 6.48 47.60 33.20
C THR A 91 7.47 46.42 33.22
N PHE A 92 8.51 46.47 32.38
CA PHE A 92 9.48 45.39 32.19
C PHE A 92 10.81 45.60 32.95
N GLU A 93 10.88 46.54 33.90
CA GLU A 93 12.11 46.90 34.66
C GLU A 93 12.76 45.69 35.37
N PHE A 94 11.98 44.65 35.67
CA PHE A 94 12.43 43.41 36.31
C PHE A 94 12.84 42.30 35.32
N ASN A 95 12.42 42.39 34.05
CA ASN A 95 12.64 41.36 33.02
C ASN A 95 13.97 41.59 32.28
N LYS A 96 15.09 41.62 33.04
CA LYS A 96 16.42 42.03 32.54
C LYS A 96 17.04 41.12 31.49
N GLU A 97 16.47 39.94 31.26
CA GLU A 97 16.88 38.99 30.21
C GLU A 97 16.05 39.14 28.91
N LEU A 98 15.09 40.07 28.87
CA LEU A 98 14.21 40.29 27.72
C LEU A 98 15.01 40.78 26.50
N ARG A 99 14.89 40.02 25.41
CA ARG A 99 15.56 40.24 24.11
C ARG A 99 14.57 40.54 22.99
N TYR A 100 13.34 40.02 23.09
CA TYR A 100 12.30 40.16 22.07
C TYR A 100 10.99 40.64 22.72
N LEU A 101 10.46 41.75 22.22
CA LEU A 101 9.16 42.30 22.59
C LEU A 101 8.36 42.68 21.34
N ASP A 102 7.28 41.95 21.07
CA ASP A 102 6.31 42.28 20.02
C ASP A 102 5.02 42.81 20.65
N VAL A 103 4.71 44.08 20.39
CA VAL A 103 3.45 44.77 20.77
C VAL A 103 2.73 45.32 19.54
N SER A 104 2.99 44.74 18.35
CA SER A 104 2.40 45.14 17.09
C SER A 104 0.87 44.95 17.04
N TYR A 105 0.19 45.59 16.08
CA TYR A 105 -1.25 45.45 15.86
C TYR A 105 -2.15 45.77 17.08
N ASN A 106 -1.66 46.55 18.05
CA ASN A 106 -2.40 46.98 19.24
C ASN A 106 -3.20 48.28 18.97
N ARG A 107 -3.32 49.20 19.93
CA ARG A 107 -3.92 50.54 19.75
C ARG A 107 -3.09 51.62 20.44
N LEU A 108 -1.77 51.40 20.51
CA LEU A 108 -0.86 52.29 21.24
C LEU A 108 -0.86 53.68 20.61
N LYS A 109 -1.07 54.70 21.45
CA LYS A 109 -0.98 56.13 21.07
C LYS A 109 0.26 56.82 21.62
N SER A 110 0.84 56.26 22.68
CA SER A 110 2.02 56.76 23.36
C SER A 110 2.82 55.61 23.96
N VAL A 111 4.13 55.82 24.12
CA VAL A 111 5.03 54.96 24.87
C VAL A 111 5.76 55.85 25.88
N THR A 112 5.75 55.50 27.17
CA THR A 112 6.67 56.10 28.14
C THR A 112 7.92 55.24 28.23
N TRP A 113 9.05 55.84 27.89
CA TRP A 113 10.28 55.12 27.61
C TRP A 113 11.16 54.89 28.84
N PHE A 114 11.87 53.77 28.80
CA PHE A 114 12.90 53.39 29.76
C PHE A 114 13.91 52.50 29.01
N SER A 115 15.20 52.63 29.29
CA SER A 115 16.22 51.89 28.52
C SER A 115 16.24 50.40 28.89
N LEU A 116 15.86 49.55 27.93
CA LEU A 116 16.02 48.09 28.00
C LEU A 116 17.25 47.67 27.18
N ALA A 117 18.44 47.90 27.74
CA ALA A 117 19.71 47.66 27.06
C ALA A 117 19.98 46.20 26.63
N SER A 118 19.16 45.22 27.06
CA SER A 118 19.21 43.81 26.65
C SER A 118 18.43 43.50 25.36
N LEU A 119 17.57 44.43 24.91
CA LEU A 119 16.58 44.17 23.87
C LEU A 119 17.22 44.19 22.47
N LYS A 120 16.98 43.12 21.71
CA LYS A 120 17.43 42.92 20.31
C LYS A 120 16.31 43.14 19.30
N HIS A 121 15.06 42.88 19.67
CA HIS A 121 13.89 43.04 18.81
C HIS A 121 12.78 43.78 19.55
N LEU A 122 12.28 44.86 18.95
CA LEU A 122 11.12 45.61 19.42
C LEU A 122 10.18 45.87 18.24
N ASP A 123 8.93 45.41 18.30
CA ASP A 123 7.93 45.72 17.28
C ASP A 123 6.76 46.54 17.86
N LEU A 124 6.70 47.82 17.46
CA LEU A 124 5.64 48.78 17.74
C LEU A 124 4.72 49.04 16.53
N SER A 125 4.86 48.27 15.44
CA SER A 125 4.16 48.48 14.18
C SER A 125 2.64 48.28 14.26
N PHE A 126 1.91 48.82 13.28
CA PHE A 126 0.45 48.80 13.18
C PHE A 126 -0.28 49.23 14.47
N ASN A 127 0.26 50.27 15.11
CA ASN A 127 -0.35 51.00 16.22
C ASN A 127 -0.82 52.39 15.79
N ASP A 128 -1.51 53.10 16.69
CA ASP A 128 -2.27 54.34 16.43
C ASP A 128 -1.52 55.60 16.91
N PHE A 129 -0.19 55.66 16.72
CA PHE A 129 0.65 56.81 17.08
C PHE A 129 0.49 57.99 16.10
N ASP A 130 0.49 59.22 16.60
CA ASP A 130 0.38 60.43 15.76
C ASP A 130 1.69 60.75 15.01
N THR A 131 2.84 60.58 15.66
CA THR A 131 4.20 60.63 15.08
C THR A 131 4.95 59.33 15.40
N VAL A 132 6.15 59.12 14.86
CA VAL A 132 6.97 57.96 15.25
C VAL A 132 7.39 58.10 16.73
N PRO A 133 7.27 57.06 17.57
CA PRO A 133 7.49 57.18 19.02
C PRO A 133 8.97 57.12 19.45
N THR A 134 9.90 57.72 18.71
CA THR A 134 11.36 57.64 18.96
C THR A 134 11.89 58.73 19.90
N CYS A 135 12.93 58.41 20.68
CA CYS A 135 13.47 59.24 21.76
C CYS A 135 14.96 58.94 22.08
N GLU A 136 15.56 59.65 23.03
CA GLU A 136 16.95 59.40 23.45
C GLU A 136 17.13 58.05 24.14
N GLU A 137 16.12 57.58 24.89
CA GLU A 137 16.10 56.25 25.50
C GLU A 137 16.13 55.14 24.43
N THR A 138 15.43 55.30 23.29
CA THR A 138 15.56 54.36 22.16
C THR A 138 16.94 54.43 21.52
N GLY A 139 17.54 55.62 21.40
CA GLY A 139 18.91 55.80 20.92
C GLY A 139 19.97 55.11 21.81
N ASN A 140 19.67 54.88 23.08
CA ASN A 140 20.54 54.19 24.02
C ASN A 140 20.44 52.64 23.97
N MET A 141 19.55 52.07 23.15
CA MET A 141 19.36 50.62 23.03
C MET A 141 20.34 50.01 22.01
N SER A 142 21.63 50.06 22.32
CA SER A 142 22.74 49.72 21.40
C SER A 142 22.80 48.27 20.90
N HIS A 143 22.08 47.34 21.54
CA HIS A 143 21.96 45.93 21.10
C HIS A 143 20.74 45.67 20.21
N LEU A 144 19.96 46.70 19.86
CA LEU A 144 18.77 46.57 19.04
C LEU A 144 19.15 46.22 17.60
N GLU A 145 18.67 45.08 17.12
CA GLU A 145 18.91 44.58 15.76
C GLU A 145 17.68 44.76 14.87
N ILE A 146 16.48 44.67 15.43
CA ILE A 146 15.22 44.78 14.69
C ILE A 146 14.28 45.76 15.40
N LEU A 147 13.77 46.73 14.63
CA LEU A 147 12.88 47.78 15.13
C LEU A 147 11.66 47.95 14.20
N GLY A 148 10.48 47.56 14.69
CA GLY A 148 9.18 47.83 14.08
C GLY A 148 8.59 49.14 14.60
N LEU A 149 8.13 50.01 13.70
CA LEU A 149 7.60 51.34 13.99
C LEU A 149 6.25 51.57 13.29
N SER A 150 5.47 52.51 13.83
CA SER A 150 4.24 53.07 13.24
C SER A 150 4.14 54.55 13.59
N GLY A 151 3.47 55.34 12.76
CA GLY A 151 3.22 56.77 12.98
C GLY A 151 2.35 57.34 11.86
N ALA A 152 1.32 58.11 12.21
CA ALA A 152 0.43 58.78 11.26
C ALA A 152 1.11 59.97 10.56
N LYS A 153 2.25 60.43 11.07
CA LYS A 153 3.20 61.35 10.45
C LYS A 153 4.61 60.81 10.65
N ILE A 154 5.48 61.11 9.68
CA ILE A 154 6.91 60.80 9.73
C ILE A 154 7.69 62.04 9.27
N GLU A 155 8.56 62.54 10.13
CA GLU A 155 9.40 63.72 9.91
C GLU A 155 10.89 63.37 10.11
N LYS A 156 11.82 64.17 9.56
CA LYS A 156 13.27 63.92 9.70
C LYS A 156 13.73 63.91 11.17
N SER A 157 13.06 64.71 12.00
CA SER A 157 13.25 64.83 13.45
C SER A 157 13.13 63.48 14.16
N ASP A 158 12.14 62.66 13.77
CA ASP A 158 11.83 61.37 14.40
C ASP A 158 13.05 60.42 14.41
N PHE A 159 13.75 60.32 13.28
CA PHE A 159 14.83 59.34 13.11
C PHE A 159 16.21 59.84 13.58
N GLN A 160 16.38 61.14 13.83
CA GLN A 160 17.67 61.71 14.29
C GLN A 160 18.19 61.04 15.58
N LYS A 161 17.29 60.67 16.50
CA LYS A 161 17.66 60.05 17.79
C LYS A 161 18.09 58.58 17.68
N ILE A 162 17.89 57.94 16.53
CA ILE A 162 18.30 56.53 16.27
C ILE A 162 19.24 56.38 15.08
N ALA A 163 19.66 57.47 14.42
CA ALA A 163 20.49 57.46 13.21
C ALA A 163 21.86 56.78 13.39
N HIS A 164 22.41 56.77 14.61
CA HIS A 164 23.67 56.10 14.95
C HIS A 164 23.53 54.59 15.21
N LEU A 165 22.31 54.08 15.43
CA LEU A 165 22.08 52.65 15.63
C LEU A 165 22.24 51.90 14.30
N HIS A 166 22.96 50.79 14.33
CA HIS A 166 23.23 49.95 13.17
C HIS A 166 22.22 48.79 13.13
N LEU A 167 21.01 49.07 12.64
CA LEU A 167 19.89 48.13 12.71
C LEU A 167 19.98 47.08 11.60
N ASN A 168 19.79 45.80 11.94
CA ASN A 168 19.72 44.74 10.93
C ASN A 168 18.44 44.85 10.09
N THR A 169 17.29 45.17 10.71
CA THR A 169 16.03 45.41 9.99
C THR A 169 15.17 46.50 10.65
N VAL A 170 14.74 47.48 9.85
CA VAL A 170 13.63 48.38 10.21
C VAL A 170 12.35 47.91 9.52
N PHE A 171 11.26 47.82 10.28
CA PHE A 171 9.93 47.51 9.77
C PHE A 171 8.97 48.69 9.98
N LEU A 172 8.31 49.14 8.93
CA LEU A 172 7.34 50.24 8.96
C LEU A 172 5.96 49.71 8.60
N GLY A 173 5.28 49.14 9.60
CA GLY A 173 3.90 48.70 9.47
C GLY A 173 2.95 49.86 9.79
N LEU A 174 2.50 50.57 8.76
CA LEU A 174 1.72 51.80 8.92
C LEU A 174 0.21 51.51 8.80
N ARG A 175 -0.60 51.99 9.75
CA ARG A 175 -2.08 51.96 9.64
C ARG A 175 -2.61 53.06 8.71
N THR A 176 -2.06 54.24 8.90
CA THR A 176 -2.32 55.47 8.15
C THR A 176 -1.01 56.23 8.04
N LEU A 177 -0.88 57.07 7.03
CA LEU A 177 0.23 58.01 6.88
C LEU A 177 -0.34 59.28 6.25
N SER A 178 -0.65 60.25 7.11
CA SER A 178 -1.23 61.55 6.76
C SER A 178 -0.19 62.56 6.26
N HIS A 179 1.07 62.39 6.67
CA HIS A 179 2.20 63.19 6.23
C HIS A 179 3.49 62.36 6.22
N TYR A 180 4.36 62.62 5.26
CA TYR A 180 5.72 62.10 5.19
C TYR A 180 6.64 63.19 4.63
N GLU A 181 7.70 63.52 5.36
CA GLU A 181 8.71 64.48 4.92
C GLU A 181 9.78 63.78 4.03
N GLU A 182 9.88 64.15 2.74
CA GLU A 182 10.85 63.54 1.82
C GLU A 182 12.31 63.76 2.29
N GLY A 183 13.10 62.69 2.31
CA GLY A 183 14.41 62.62 2.93
C GLY A 183 14.43 62.14 4.39
N SER A 184 13.33 61.59 4.93
CA SER A 184 13.30 61.06 6.30
C SER A 184 13.94 59.67 6.43
N LEU A 185 13.49 58.68 5.66
CA LEU A 185 14.02 57.30 5.76
C LEU A 185 15.55 57.19 5.57
N PRO A 186 16.23 57.97 4.69
CA PRO A 186 17.68 57.87 4.50
C PRO A 186 18.53 58.25 5.72
N ILE A 187 17.92 58.80 6.78
CA ILE A 187 18.55 59.03 8.10
C ILE A 187 18.77 57.69 8.84
N LEU A 188 17.97 56.66 8.55
CA LEU A 188 18.09 55.33 9.14
C LEU A 188 19.30 54.59 8.58
N ASN A 189 20.10 54.01 9.47
CA ASN A 189 21.22 53.15 9.14
C ASN A 189 20.78 51.68 9.30
N THR A 190 20.30 51.05 8.23
CA THR A 190 19.83 49.66 8.28
C THR A 190 20.14 48.81 7.04
N THR A 191 20.39 47.51 7.25
CA THR A 191 20.70 46.59 6.14
C THR A 191 19.45 46.25 5.31
N LYS A 192 18.32 46.04 5.99
CA LYS A 192 17.00 45.80 5.39
C LYS A 192 15.97 46.83 5.88
N LEU A 193 15.23 47.43 4.95
CA LEU A 193 14.02 48.19 5.26
C LEU A 193 12.81 47.46 4.69
N HIS A 194 11.76 47.26 5.49
CA HIS A 194 10.48 46.72 5.01
C HIS A 194 9.33 47.68 5.34
N ILE A 195 8.68 48.22 4.31
CA ILE A 195 7.56 49.15 4.40
C ILE A 195 6.27 48.42 4.04
N VAL A 196 5.21 48.54 4.85
CA VAL A 196 3.85 48.14 4.47
C VAL A 196 3.03 49.40 4.29
N LEU A 197 2.56 49.63 3.06
CA LEU A 197 1.89 50.86 2.68
C LEU A 197 0.42 50.86 3.09
N PRO A 198 -0.09 51.94 3.71
CA PRO A 198 -1.51 52.25 3.73
C PRO A 198 -2.03 52.50 2.30
N MET A 199 -3.36 52.56 2.12
CA MET A 199 -3.94 52.85 0.79
C MET A 199 -3.59 54.28 0.32
N ASN A 200 -3.77 55.29 1.16
CA ASN A 200 -3.65 56.69 0.74
C ASN A 200 -2.22 57.23 0.97
N THR A 201 -1.23 56.76 0.21
CA THR A 201 0.18 57.21 0.32
C THR A 201 0.89 57.33 -1.02
N ASN A 202 1.76 58.32 -1.18
CA ASN A 202 2.61 58.43 -2.38
C ASN A 202 3.68 57.31 -2.38
N PHE A 203 3.48 56.31 -3.25
CA PHE A 203 4.39 55.17 -3.41
C PHE A 203 5.82 55.61 -3.80
N TRP A 204 5.94 56.55 -4.74
CA TRP A 204 7.20 56.93 -5.37
C TRP A 204 8.18 57.62 -4.42
N VAL A 205 7.69 58.50 -3.54
CA VAL A 205 8.52 59.16 -2.53
C VAL A 205 9.13 58.12 -1.57
N LEU A 206 8.31 57.20 -1.07
CA LEU A 206 8.74 56.13 -0.15
C LEU A 206 9.67 55.11 -0.83
N LEU A 207 9.47 54.83 -2.13
CA LEU A 207 10.39 54.01 -2.92
C LEU A 207 11.77 54.68 -3.05
N ARG A 208 11.84 55.95 -3.50
CA ARG A 208 13.10 56.68 -3.68
C ARG A 208 13.92 56.76 -2.39
N ASP A 209 13.25 57.11 -1.28
CA ASP A 209 13.89 57.23 0.02
C ASP A 209 14.29 55.86 0.59
N GLY A 210 13.42 54.85 0.50
CA GLY A 210 13.75 53.47 0.89
C GLY A 210 14.96 52.92 0.14
N MET A 211 15.09 53.25 -1.16
CA MET A 211 16.21 52.81 -2.00
C MET A 211 17.54 53.49 -1.66
N LYS A 212 17.50 54.70 -1.09
CA LYS A 212 18.66 55.39 -0.49
C LYS A 212 18.95 54.94 0.95
N THR A 213 18.02 54.25 1.59
CA THR A 213 18.12 53.86 3.01
C THR A 213 18.94 52.59 3.20
N SER A 214 18.57 51.51 2.50
CA SER A 214 19.00 50.13 2.82
C SER A 214 19.51 49.34 1.63
N LYS A 215 20.18 48.19 1.87
CA LYS A 215 20.64 47.27 0.82
C LYS A 215 19.49 46.38 0.31
N ILE A 216 18.59 45.97 1.21
CA ILE A 216 17.43 45.13 0.91
C ILE A 216 16.17 45.95 1.20
N LEU A 217 15.50 46.44 0.16
CA LEU A 217 14.23 47.14 0.30
C LEU A 217 13.08 46.17 0.02
N GLN A 218 12.14 46.07 0.96
CA GLN A 218 10.89 45.36 0.79
C GLN A 218 9.72 46.36 0.90
N ILE A 219 8.80 46.35 -0.05
CA ILE A 219 7.56 47.14 0.01
C ILE A 219 6.38 46.18 -0.15
N THR A 220 5.30 46.40 0.59
CA THR A 220 4.13 45.51 0.61
C THR A 220 2.81 46.28 0.64
N ASN A 221 1.77 45.73 0.02
CA ASN A 221 0.44 46.33 -0.11
C ASN A 221 0.44 47.57 -1.02
N ILE A 222 0.81 47.35 -2.28
CA ILE A 222 0.90 48.40 -3.31
C ILE A 222 -0.41 48.42 -4.11
N ASP A 223 -1.09 49.56 -4.19
CA ASP A 223 -2.32 49.76 -5.00
C ASP A 223 -2.21 51.03 -5.86
N GLY A 224 -2.28 50.87 -7.18
CA GLY A 224 -2.11 51.97 -8.13
C GLY A 224 -3.22 53.03 -8.02
N LYS A 225 -4.46 52.63 -7.75
CA LYS A 225 -5.62 53.53 -7.77
C LYS A 225 -5.56 54.60 -6.70
N SER A 226 -4.99 54.26 -5.54
CA SER A 226 -4.87 55.16 -4.38
C SER A 226 -3.47 55.73 -4.20
N GLN A 227 -2.41 55.00 -4.56
CA GLN A 227 -1.03 55.42 -4.27
C GLN A 227 -0.33 56.18 -5.42
N PHE A 228 -0.86 56.11 -6.65
CA PHE A 228 -0.28 56.73 -7.86
C PHE A 228 -1.10 57.95 -8.33
N ALA A 229 -2.22 58.26 -7.67
CA ALA A 229 -3.19 59.29 -8.10
C ALA A 229 -2.66 60.75 -8.13
N SER A 230 -1.46 61.01 -7.60
CA SER A 230 -0.85 62.36 -7.52
C SER A 230 0.36 62.56 -8.45
N TYR A 231 0.41 61.85 -9.57
CA TYR A 231 1.61 61.75 -10.43
C TYR A 231 1.78 62.91 -11.43
N GLU A 232 1.87 64.15 -10.92
CA GLU A 232 2.21 65.35 -11.73
C GLU A 232 3.71 65.73 -11.66
N THR A 233 4.52 65.03 -10.84
CA THR A 233 5.91 65.42 -10.54
C THR A 233 7.00 64.62 -11.26
N GLN A 234 7.35 65.13 -12.44
CA GLN A 234 8.65 65.05 -13.15
C GLN A 234 9.24 63.68 -13.55
N GLN A 235 9.64 63.61 -14.82
CA GLN A 235 10.18 62.43 -15.53
C GLN A 235 11.64 62.07 -15.15
N ASN A 236 12.13 62.48 -13.98
CA ASN A 236 13.50 62.23 -13.54
C ASN A 236 13.65 60.79 -13.02
N LEU A 237 13.81 59.85 -13.95
CA LEU A 237 14.05 58.41 -13.70
C LEU A 237 15.39 58.11 -13.00
N ILE A 238 16.25 59.11 -12.81
CA ILE A 238 17.61 58.96 -12.25
C ILE A 238 17.56 59.07 -10.72
N LEU A 239 17.93 57.99 -10.03
CA LEU A 239 18.06 57.95 -8.56
C LEU A 239 19.54 57.93 -8.14
N GLU A 240 20.10 59.10 -7.88
CA GLU A 240 21.45 59.21 -7.30
C GLU A 240 21.53 58.61 -5.89
N ASN A 241 22.68 58.01 -5.56
CA ASN A 241 23.03 57.47 -4.25
C ASN A 241 22.08 56.39 -3.71
N ALA A 242 21.47 55.60 -4.61
CA ALA A 242 20.78 54.36 -4.25
C ALA A 242 21.75 53.35 -3.59
N LYS A 243 21.32 52.72 -2.49
CA LYS A 243 22.04 51.65 -1.78
C LYS A 243 21.45 50.27 -2.05
N THR A 244 20.19 50.19 -2.48
CA THR A 244 19.46 48.93 -2.63
C THR A 244 20.00 48.11 -3.80
N SER A 245 20.44 46.89 -3.51
CA SER A 245 20.81 45.87 -4.51
C SER A 245 19.74 44.78 -4.67
N ILE A 246 18.84 44.65 -3.69
CA ILE A 246 17.74 43.68 -3.68
C ILE A 246 16.42 44.42 -3.41
N LEU A 247 15.55 44.47 -4.41
CA LEU A 247 14.21 45.08 -4.30
C LEU A 247 13.13 43.99 -4.33
N LEU A 248 12.28 43.97 -3.31
CA LEU A 248 11.19 43.01 -3.12
C LEU A 248 9.85 43.75 -3.02
N LEU A 249 8.95 43.53 -3.97
CA LEU A 249 7.59 44.07 -3.94
C LEU A 249 6.60 42.91 -3.72
N ASN A 250 5.63 43.06 -2.82
CA ASN A 250 4.68 41.99 -2.49
C ASN A 250 3.25 42.53 -2.33
N LYS A 251 2.25 41.80 -2.83
CA LYS A 251 0.84 42.21 -2.94
C LYS A 251 0.74 43.51 -3.74
N VAL A 252 0.86 43.36 -5.05
CA VAL A 252 1.02 44.48 -5.99
C VAL A 252 -0.18 44.52 -6.93
N ASP A 253 -1.01 45.54 -6.79
CA ASP A 253 -2.23 45.75 -7.56
C ASP A 253 -2.09 47.02 -8.43
N LEU A 254 -1.75 46.85 -9.71
CA LEU A 254 -1.39 47.96 -10.61
C LEU A 254 -2.06 47.82 -11.98
N PRO A 255 -2.29 48.92 -12.73
CA PRO A 255 -2.41 48.83 -14.17
C PRO A 255 -1.05 48.50 -14.81
N TRP A 256 -1.06 47.94 -16.02
CA TRP A 256 0.19 47.50 -16.67
C TRP A 256 1.19 48.64 -16.92
N ASP A 257 0.72 49.84 -17.28
CA ASP A 257 1.61 50.96 -17.61
C ASP A 257 2.34 51.48 -16.34
N ASP A 258 1.70 51.48 -15.17
CA ASP A 258 2.36 51.78 -13.87
C ASP A 258 3.42 50.72 -13.52
N LEU A 259 3.13 49.45 -13.80
CA LEU A 259 4.09 48.36 -13.59
C LEU A 259 5.32 48.54 -14.50
N LEU A 260 5.14 48.96 -15.76
CA LEU A 260 6.27 49.30 -16.63
C LEU A 260 7.06 50.51 -16.11
N LEU A 261 6.39 51.55 -15.61
CA LEU A 261 7.09 52.71 -15.01
C LEU A 261 7.98 52.28 -13.83
N ILE A 262 7.52 51.34 -12.99
CA ILE A 262 8.37 50.77 -11.93
C ILE A 262 9.56 50.02 -12.55
N PHE A 263 9.34 49.15 -13.53
CA PHE A 263 10.45 48.45 -14.21
C PHE A 263 11.47 49.43 -14.80
N GLN A 264 11.02 50.45 -15.53
CA GLN A 264 11.91 51.42 -16.19
C GLN A 264 12.69 52.27 -15.18
N PHE A 265 12.06 52.67 -14.08
CA PHE A 265 12.73 53.36 -12.99
C PHE A 265 13.80 52.48 -12.35
N VAL A 266 13.43 51.27 -11.90
CA VAL A 266 14.34 50.35 -11.20
C VAL A 266 15.49 49.89 -12.11
N TRP A 267 15.26 49.76 -13.41
CA TRP A 267 16.27 49.34 -14.41
C TRP A 267 17.53 50.21 -14.41
N HIS A 268 17.40 51.52 -14.16
CA HIS A 268 18.51 52.48 -14.11
C HIS A 268 19.04 52.74 -12.68
N THR A 269 18.84 51.80 -11.75
CA THR A 269 19.33 51.89 -10.36
C THR A 269 20.32 50.78 -10.02
N SER A 270 20.83 50.78 -8.78
CA SER A 270 21.75 49.77 -8.22
C SER A 270 21.17 48.36 -8.01
N VAL A 271 19.93 48.08 -8.46
CA VAL A 271 19.21 46.85 -8.16
C VAL A 271 19.68 45.69 -9.05
N GLU A 272 20.45 44.76 -8.47
CA GLU A 272 20.89 43.53 -9.14
C GLU A 272 19.81 42.43 -9.15
N TYR A 273 18.95 42.39 -8.11
CA TYR A 273 17.87 41.42 -7.94
C TYR A 273 16.54 42.14 -7.70
N PHE A 274 15.56 41.91 -8.59
CA PHE A 274 14.22 42.47 -8.49
C PHE A 274 13.17 41.35 -8.47
N GLN A 275 12.32 41.33 -7.45
CA GLN A 275 11.24 40.34 -7.30
C GLN A 275 9.91 41.04 -7.01
N ILE A 276 8.87 40.62 -7.71
CA ILE A 276 7.49 41.04 -7.49
C ILE A 276 6.63 39.79 -7.25
N GLN A 277 5.96 39.74 -6.10
CA GLN A 277 5.15 38.60 -5.65
C GLN A 277 3.69 39.04 -5.43
N ASP A 278 2.73 38.13 -5.64
CA ASP A 278 1.28 38.36 -5.50
C ASP A 278 0.85 39.56 -6.38
N VAL A 279 1.14 39.46 -7.68
CA VAL A 279 1.02 40.56 -8.66
C VAL A 279 -0.31 40.49 -9.39
N THR A 280 -1.23 41.41 -9.13
CA THR A 280 -2.50 41.54 -9.86
C THR A 280 -2.43 42.73 -10.81
N PHE A 281 -2.50 42.51 -12.13
CA PHE A 281 -2.49 43.62 -13.09
C PHE A 281 -3.46 43.47 -14.27
N GLY A 282 -3.65 44.57 -15.00
CA GLY A 282 -4.51 44.64 -16.18
C GLY A 282 -4.65 46.06 -16.72
N GLY A 283 -5.72 46.30 -17.47
CA GLY A 283 -5.96 47.57 -18.16
C GLY A 283 -5.68 47.46 -19.66
N LYS A 284 -5.69 48.61 -20.36
CA LYS A 284 -5.25 48.71 -21.75
C LYS A 284 -3.75 48.99 -21.75
N VAL A 285 -3.02 48.37 -22.68
CA VAL A 285 -1.58 48.56 -22.86
C VAL A 285 -1.36 49.50 -24.04
N TYR A 286 -0.78 50.66 -23.80
CA TYR A 286 -0.57 51.70 -24.83
C TYR A 286 0.83 51.69 -25.47
N LEU A 287 1.69 50.79 -25.03
CA LEU A 287 3.12 50.73 -25.35
C LEU A 287 3.45 50.54 -26.83
N ASP A 288 4.44 51.29 -27.33
CA ASP A 288 5.08 51.08 -28.63
C ASP A 288 6.36 50.22 -28.50
N HIS A 289 7.22 50.21 -29.53
CA HIS A 289 8.49 49.46 -29.50
C HIS A 289 9.66 50.19 -28.82
N ASN A 290 9.51 51.48 -28.50
CA ASN A 290 10.52 52.32 -27.88
C ASN A 290 10.23 52.58 -26.39
N SER A 291 9.13 52.05 -25.86
CA SER A 291 8.64 52.32 -24.51
C SER A 291 9.48 51.75 -23.35
N PHE A 292 10.60 51.09 -23.64
CA PHE A 292 11.54 50.63 -22.62
C PHE A 292 12.99 50.81 -23.11
N ASP A 293 13.79 51.56 -22.35
CA ASP A 293 15.24 51.61 -22.53
C ASP A 293 15.90 50.47 -21.74
N TYR A 294 16.55 49.59 -22.48
CA TYR A 294 17.30 48.44 -21.96
C TYR A 294 18.75 48.79 -21.60
N SER A 295 19.19 50.04 -21.82
CA SER A 295 20.58 50.45 -21.59
C SER A 295 20.97 50.52 -20.11
N ASN A 296 22.29 50.43 -19.86
CA ASN A 296 22.95 50.87 -18.61
C ASN A 296 22.42 50.26 -17.28
N THR A 297 21.91 49.03 -17.29
CA THR A 297 21.51 48.34 -16.04
C THR A 297 22.66 47.57 -15.39
N VAL A 298 22.52 47.32 -14.08
CA VAL A 298 23.28 46.31 -13.33
C VAL A 298 22.41 45.09 -12.95
N MET A 299 21.14 45.07 -13.38
CA MET A 299 20.18 44.03 -13.05
C MET A 299 20.60 42.67 -13.63
N ARG A 300 20.50 41.62 -12.83
CA ARG A 300 20.84 40.24 -13.23
C ARG A 300 19.72 39.24 -13.02
N THR A 301 18.81 39.52 -12.09
CA THR A 301 17.70 38.63 -11.74
C THR A 301 16.38 39.37 -11.70
N ILE A 302 15.41 38.91 -12.47
CA ILE A 302 13.99 39.30 -12.37
C ILE A 302 13.17 38.09 -11.96
N LYS A 303 12.26 38.28 -10.99
CA LYS A 303 11.24 37.30 -10.65
C LYS A 303 9.85 37.91 -10.58
N LEU A 304 8.90 37.24 -11.23
CA LEU A 304 7.47 37.46 -11.13
C LEU A 304 6.82 36.15 -10.67
N GLU A 305 6.16 36.18 -9.51
CA GLU A 305 5.63 34.99 -8.84
C GLU A 305 4.17 35.23 -8.39
N ASN A 306 3.25 34.31 -8.70
CA ASN A 306 1.80 34.46 -8.46
C ASN A 306 1.24 35.71 -9.16
N VAL A 307 1.11 35.63 -10.49
CA VAL A 307 0.71 36.71 -11.39
C VAL A 307 -0.72 36.51 -11.87
N HIS A 308 -1.63 37.40 -11.45
CA HIS A 308 -3.04 37.36 -11.79
C HIS A 308 -3.45 38.44 -12.80
N PHE A 309 -3.84 37.98 -13.99
CA PHE A 309 -4.35 38.84 -15.06
C PHE A 309 -5.83 39.19 -14.86
N ARG A 310 -6.14 40.45 -14.58
CA ARG A 310 -7.53 40.96 -14.43
C ARG A 310 -8.33 40.93 -15.73
N ILE A 311 -7.66 41.14 -16.86
CA ILE A 311 -8.24 41.22 -18.20
C ILE A 311 -7.24 40.59 -19.16
N PHE A 312 -7.63 39.52 -19.83
CA PHE A 312 -6.74 38.77 -20.74
C PHE A 312 -6.46 39.48 -22.09
N ASN A 313 -7.17 40.56 -22.40
CA ASN A 313 -6.97 41.37 -23.61
C ASN A 313 -5.75 42.31 -23.49
N ILE A 314 -4.58 41.71 -23.36
CA ILE A 314 -3.26 42.34 -23.31
C ILE A 314 -2.47 41.85 -24.54
N PRO A 315 -1.64 42.69 -25.19
CA PRO A 315 -0.77 42.25 -26.28
C PRO A 315 0.36 41.37 -25.73
N GLN A 316 0.06 40.10 -25.48
CA GLN A 316 0.93 39.10 -24.86
C GLN A 316 2.33 39.06 -25.49
N GLU A 317 2.41 39.11 -26.83
CA GLU A 317 3.68 39.16 -27.55
C GLU A 317 4.60 40.31 -27.11
N ARG A 318 4.04 41.51 -26.87
CA ARG A 318 4.81 42.68 -26.40
C ARG A 318 5.28 42.51 -24.96
N VAL A 319 4.46 41.89 -24.11
CA VAL A 319 4.80 41.59 -22.71
C VAL A 319 5.91 40.54 -22.62
N TYR A 320 5.86 39.49 -23.44
CA TYR A 320 6.88 38.45 -23.44
C TYR A 320 8.19 38.94 -24.04
N LEU A 321 8.13 39.71 -25.14
CA LEU A 321 9.30 40.34 -25.74
C LEU A 321 9.91 41.48 -24.89
N LEU A 322 9.18 42.04 -23.92
CA LEU A 322 9.78 42.94 -22.92
C LEU A 322 10.77 42.15 -22.05
N PHE A 323 10.31 41.07 -21.41
CA PHE A 323 11.13 40.31 -20.47
C PHE A 323 12.24 39.49 -21.15
N THR A 324 12.03 38.96 -22.37
CA THR A 324 13.05 38.15 -23.06
C THR A 324 14.08 38.95 -23.86
N LYS A 325 13.93 40.29 -23.95
CA LYS A 325 14.96 41.22 -24.47
C LYS A 325 15.85 41.82 -23.38
N MET A 326 15.51 41.65 -22.10
CA MET A 326 16.31 42.14 -20.99
C MET A 326 17.64 41.38 -20.89
N ASP A 327 18.77 42.09 -20.86
CA ASP A 327 20.12 41.50 -20.82
C ASP A 327 20.50 41.02 -19.41
N ILE A 328 19.75 40.05 -18.90
CA ILE A 328 19.85 39.52 -17.53
C ILE A 328 20.26 38.03 -17.51
N GLU A 329 20.77 37.58 -16.37
CA GLU A 329 21.23 36.19 -16.20
C GLU A 329 20.08 35.25 -15.82
N ASN A 330 19.13 35.71 -15.02
CA ASN A 330 18.08 34.89 -14.42
C ASN A 330 16.69 35.51 -14.59
N LEU A 331 15.74 34.76 -15.16
CA LEU A 331 14.35 35.18 -15.29
C LEU A 331 13.41 34.12 -14.70
N THR A 332 12.49 34.54 -13.85
CA THR A 332 11.35 33.73 -13.37
C THR A 332 10.03 34.43 -13.68
N ILE A 333 9.10 33.75 -14.34
CA ILE A 333 7.70 34.20 -14.47
C ILE A 333 6.80 32.97 -14.24
N SER A 334 6.40 32.75 -12.98
CA SER A 334 5.75 31.51 -12.53
C SER A 334 4.41 31.74 -11.84
N ASP A 335 3.48 30.80 -12.02
CA ASP A 335 2.07 30.92 -11.60
C ASP A 335 1.41 32.14 -12.25
N ALA A 336 1.51 32.22 -13.59
CA ALA A 336 1.07 33.36 -14.41
C ALA A 336 0.05 32.99 -15.50
N GLN A 337 -0.34 31.72 -15.63
CA GLN A 337 -1.28 31.24 -16.66
C GLN A 337 -0.90 31.64 -18.10
N MET A 338 0.40 31.75 -18.40
CA MET A 338 0.90 32.14 -19.73
C MET A 338 0.75 31.00 -20.75
N PRO A 339 0.06 31.21 -21.90
CA PRO A 339 -0.16 30.17 -22.91
C PRO A 339 1.01 30.00 -23.89
N HIS A 340 1.87 31.02 -24.04
CA HIS A 340 3.07 30.94 -24.85
C HIS A 340 4.19 31.82 -24.28
N MET A 341 5.38 31.71 -24.86
CA MET A 341 6.52 32.58 -24.60
C MET A 341 7.18 32.92 -25.95
N LEU A 342 7.72 34.14 -26.08
CA LEU A 342 8.51 34.56 -27.23
C LEU A 342 9.92 34.93 -26.79
N PHE A 343 10.92 34.47 -27.54
CA PHE A 343 12.32 34.85 -27.37
C PHE A 343 12.84 35.61 -28.61
N PRO A 344 13.90 36.43 -28.46
CA PRO A 344 14.63 36.96 -29.60
C PRO A 344 15.33 35.84 -30.39
N ILE A 345 15.64 36.13 -31.65
CA ILE A 345 16.32 35.20 -32.58
C ILE A 345 17.86 35.20 -32.37
N TYR A 346 18.39 36.25 -31.73
CA TYR A 346 19.80 36.39 -31.40
C TYR A 346 20.16 35.73 -30.04
N PRO A 347 21.45 35.44 -29.78
CA PRO A 347 21.89 34.85 -28.51
C PRO A 347 21.56 35.74 -27.30
N THR A 348 21.11 35.11 -26.21
CA THR A 348 20.84 35.78 -24.93
C THR A 348 21.77 35.30 -23.82
N ARG A 349 21.87 36.09 -22.74
CA ARG A 349 22.74 35.80 -21.58
C ARG A 349 22.05 34.96 -20.48
N PHE A 350 20.82 34.50 -20.70
CA PHE A 350 20.08 33.70 -19.72
C PHE A 350 20.85 32.42 -19.33
N GLN A 351 21.12 32.28 -18.04
CA GLN A 351 21.71 31.12 -17.38
C GLN A 351 20.64 30.31 -16.62
N TYR A 352 19.60 30.98 -16.12
CA TYR A 352 18.47 30.37 -15.40
C TYR A 352 17.14 30.90 -15.96
N LEU A 353 16.26 29.98 -16.37
CA LEU A 353 14.88 30.29 -16.77
C LEU A 353 13.90 29.44 -15.98
N ASN A 354 12.86 30.06 -15.42
CA ASN A 354 11.79 29.37 -14.71
C ASN A 354 10.42 29.92 -15.10
N PHE A 355 9.61 29.07 -15.73
CA PHE A 355 8.22 29.37 -16.11
C PHE A 355 7.26 28.32 -15.54
N ALA A 356 7.53 27.84 -14.32
CA ALA A 356 6.68 26.87 -13.64
C ALA A 356 5.24 27.35 -13.43
N ASN A 357 4.29 26.42 -13.37
CA ASN A 357 2.86 26.68 -13.11
C ASN A 357 2.26 27.64 -14.16
N ASN A 358 2.41 27.31 -15.44
CA ASN A 358 1.83 28.08 -16.55
C ASN A 358 0.98 27.15 -17.44
N ILE A 359 0.60 27.62 -18.63
CA ILE A 359 -0.11 26.81 -19.62
C ILE A 359 0.64 26.80 -20.96
N LEU A 360 1.98 26.82 -20.90
CA LEU A 360 2.86 26.74 -22.07
C LEU A 360 2.70 25.38 -22.76
N THR A 361 2.50 25.43 -24.09
CA THR A 361 2.49 24.28 -25.00
C THR A 361 3.84 24.12 -25.70
N ASP A 362 4.00 23.03 -26.45
CA ASP A 362 5.17 22.76 -27.30
C ASP A 362 5.46 23.86 -28.35
N ASP A 363 4.54 24.81 -28.57
CA ASP A 363 4.77 26.00 -29.41
C ASP A 363 6.00 26.82 -28.98
N VAL A 364 6.39 26.76 -27.70
CA VAL A 364 7.63 27.38 -27.20
C VAL A 364 8.90 26.80 -27.83
N PHE A 365 8.86 25.57 -28.35
CA PHE A 365 10.00 24.88 -28.97
C PHE A 365 9.97 24.87 -30.51
N LYS A 366 8.84 25.24 -31.13
CA LYS A 366 8.66 25.20 -32.60
C LYS A 366 9.50 26.23 -33.38
N LYS A 367 10.08 27.21 -32.69
CA LYS A 367 11.01 28.20 -33.25
C LYS A 367 12.44 27.88 -32.78
N SER A 368 13.42 28.08 -33.64
CA SER A 368 14.84 28.04 -33.22
C SER A 368 15.13 29.22 -32.30
N ILE A 369 15.63 28.96 -31.10
CA ILE A 369 15.94 29.95 -30.05
C ILE A 369 17.39 29.76 -29.62
N GLN A 370 18.14 30.86 -29.48
CA GLN A 370 19.57 30.81 -29.16
C GLN A 370 19.80 31.13 -27.67
N LEU A 371 19.84 30.09 -26.84
CA LEU A 371 20.12 30.18 -25.39
C LEU A 371 21.44 29.46 -25.02
N PRO A 372 22.59 29.83 -25.62
CA PRO A 372 23.83 29.05 -25.49
C PRO A 372 24.36 28.97 -24.05
N HIS A 373 24.04 29.96 -23.21
CA HIS A 373 24.50 30.06 -21.82
C HIS A 373 23.56 29.43 -20.78
N LEU A 374 22.42 28.89 -21.21
CA LEU A 374 21.39 28.36 -20.32
C LEU A 374 21.89 27.10 -19.60
N LYS A 375 21.88 27.12 -18.27
CA LYS A 375 22.31 26.03 -17.37
C LYS A 375 21.14 25.36 -16.67
N THR A 376 20.09 26.12 -16.37
CA THR A 376 18.89 25.63 -15.68
C THR A 376 17.62 26.09 -16.39
N LEU A 377 16.72 25.15 -16.66
CA LEU A 377 15.39 25.41 -17.20
C LEU A 377 14.33 24.68 -16.36
N ILE A 378 13.33 25.42 -15.90
CA ILE A 378 12.18 24.89 -15.16
C ILE A 378 10.90 25.24 -15.95
N LEU A 379 10.22 24.20 -16.42
CA LEU A 379 8.94 24.24 -17.14
C LEU A 379 7.89 23.34 -16.45
N LYS A 380 8.08 23.09 -15.16
CA LYS A 380 7.18 22.34 -14.28
C LYS A 380 5.73 22.83 -14.34
N ASP A 381 4.76 21.91 -14.28
CA ASP A 381 3.32 22.21 -14.23
C ASP A 381 2.88 23.13 -15.39
N ASN A 382 3.08 22.65 -16.62
CA ASN A 382 2.72 23.30 -17.89
C ASN A 382 1.90 22.32 -18.76
N LYS A 383 1.80 22.54 -20.08
CA LYS A 383 1.01 21.73 -21.02
C LYS A 383 1.86 21.27 -22.21
N LEU A 384 3.10 20.85 -21.91
CA LEU A 384 4.02 20.25 -22.87
C LEU A 384 3.64 18.78 -23.12
N GLU A 385 3.69 18.34 -24.37
CA GLU A 385 3.18 17.02 -24.80
C GLU A 385 4.26 16.15 -25.48
N THR A 386 5.19 16.74 -26.24
CA THR A 386 6.14 15.99 -27.09
C THR A 386 7.59 16.10 -26.58
N LEU A 387 8.14 15.01 -26.01
CA LEU A 387 9.49 15.02 -25.43
C LEU A 387 10.61 15.28 -26.46
N SER A 388 10.44 14.82 -27.70
CA SER A 388 11.41 15.02 -28.80
C SER A 388 11.63 16.50 -29.15
N LEU A 389 10.59 17.33 -29.03
CA LEU A 389 10.67 18.77 -29.28
C LEU A 389 11.47 19.48 -28.18
N VAL A 390 11.25 19.10 -26.91
CA VAL A 390 12.05 19.58 -25.77
C VAL A 390 13.52 19.19 -25.95
N SER A 391 13.76 17.96 -26.41
CA SER A 391 15.09 17.41 -26.72
C SER A 391 15.78 18.23 -27.80
N CYS A 392 15.17 18.37 -28.99
CA CYS A 392 15.71 19.15 -30.11
C CYS A 392 16.06 20.60 -29.74
N PHE A 393 15.25 21.24 -28.88
CA PHE A 393 15.58 22.55 -28.30
C PHE A 393 16.79 22.47 -27.36
N ALA A 394 16.78 21.55 -26.39
CA ALA A 394 17.82 21.41 -25.38
C ALA A 394 19.21 21.10 -25.98
N GLY A 395 19.27 20.36 -27.09
CA GLY A 395 20.51 20.07 -27.83
C GLY A 395 21.30 21.31 -28.27
N ASN A 396 20.67 22.49 -28.35
CA ASN A 396 21.30 23.77 -28.69
C ASN A 396 21.68 24.63 -27.47
N THR A 397 21.82 24.03 -26.28
CA THR A 397 22.04 24.74 -25.00
C THR A 397 23.18 24.13 -24.17
N SER A 398 23.61 24.83 -23.11
CA SER A 398 24.57 24.31 -22.11
C SER A 398 23.86 23.72 -20.87
N LEU A 399 22.64 23.19 -21.04
CA LEU A 399 21.79 22.79 -19.91
C LEU A 399 22.46 21.73 -19.03
N ARG A 400 22.32 21.93 -17.70
CA ARG A 400 22.77 21.02 -16.63
C ARG A 400 21.61 20.51 -15.79
N HIS A 401 20.57 21.32 -15.65
CA HIS A 401 19.39 21.02 -14.83
C HIS A 401 18.11 21.33 -15.61
N LEU A 402 17.23 20.34 -15.75
CA LEU A 402 15.97 20.45 -16.50
C LEU A 402 14.81 19.87 -15.69
N ASP A 403 13.82 20.70 -15.34
CA ASP A 403 12.60 20.28 -14.66
C ASP A 403 11.39 20.43 -15.59
N LEU A 404 10.83 19.30 -15.98
CA LEU A 404 9.66 19.11 -16.84
C LEU A 404 8.51 18.43 -16.08
N SER A 405 8.59 18.35 -14.75
CA SER A 405 7.61 17.63 -13.95
C SER A 405 6.19 18.17 -14.11
N LYS A 406 5.17 17.32 -13.97
CA LYS A 406 3.75 17.69 -14.12
C LYS A 406 3.35 18.27 -15.49
N ASN A 407 3.92 17.76 -16.57
CA ASN A 407 3.46 18.06 -17.93
C ASN A 407 2.61 16.88 -18.46
N LEU A 408 2.39 16.82 -19.76
CA LEU A 408 1.65 15.76 -20.45
C LEU A 408 2.58 14.92 -21.34
N LEU A 409 3.89 14.94 -21.04
CA LEU A 409 4.95 14.49 -21.95
C LEU A 409 4.87 13.00 -22.25
N GLN A 410 4.92 12.69 -23.54
CA GLN A 410 5.01 11.37 -24.16
C GLN A 410 6.19 11.35 -25.15
N HIS A 411 6.52 10.16 -25.65
CA HIS A 411 7.53 9.96 -26.69
C HIS A 411 7.10 8.81 -27.61
N GLU A 412 7.01 9.09 -28.91
CA GLU A 412 6.70 8.08 -29.93
C GLU A 412 7.97 7.39 -30.43
N ASN A 413 7.88 6.07 -30.68
CA ASN A 413 9.05 5.19 -30.82
C ASN A 413 10.02 5.49 -31.97
N ASP A 414 9.60 6.30 -32.96
CA ASP A 414 10.37 6.59 -34.18
C ASP A 414 11.06 7.98 -34.16
N GLU A 415 10.91 8.75 -33.08
CA GLU A 415 11.49 10.10 -32.97
C GLU A 415 12.95 10.10 -32.48
N ASN A 416 13.82 10.88 -33.12
CA ASN A 416 15.21 11.04 -32.69
C ASN A 416 15.34 12.15 -31.63
N CYS A 417 16.01 11.84 -30.53
CA CYS A 417 16.24 12.77 -29.42
C CYS A 417 17.71 13.22 -29.32
N LEU A 418 17.96 14.53 -29.41
CA LEU A 418 19.26 15.16 -29.10
C LEU A 418 19.25 15.75 -27.68
N TRP A 419 20.26 15.46 -26.86
CA TRP A 419 20.44 16.11 -25.56
C TRP A 419 21.87 16.65 -25.44
N PRO A 420 22.08 17.77 -24.72
CA PRO A 420 23.41 18.31 -24.52
C PRO A 420 24.17 17.43 -23.52
N GLU A 421 25.44 17.14 -23.82
CA GLU A 421 26.30 16.27 -22.99
C GLU A 421 26.54 16.81 -21.57
N THR A 422 26.21 18.08 -21.33
CA THR A 422 26.30 18.77 -20.04
C THR A 422 25.15 18.48 -19.07
N LEU A 423 24.08 17.78 -19.50
CA LEU A 423 22.87 17.58 -18.71
C LEU A 423 23.10 16.57 -17.58
N VAL A 424 23.02 17.03 -16.33
CA VAL A 424 23.32 16.25 -15.10
C VAL A 424 22.06 15.75 -14.41
N THR A 425 21.02 16.58 -14.31
CA THR A 425 19.78 16.26 -13.59
C THR A 425 18.55 16.56 -14.44
N MET A 426 17.63 15.60 -14.55
CA MET A 426 16.41 15.71 -15.35
C MET A 426 15.22 15.19 -14.55
N ASN A 427 14.17 16.01 -14.45
CA ASN A 427 12.94 15.64 -13.76
C ASN A 427 11.77 15.57 -14.77
N LEU A 428 11.26 14.36 -14.97
CA LEU A 428 10.11 14.00 -15.80
C LEU A 428 8.95 13.44 -14.94
N SER A 429 8.99 13.60 -13.61
CA SER A 429 7.93 13.08 -12.74
C SER A 429 6.54 13.65 -13.05
N SER A 430 5.48 12.88 -12.79
CA SER A 430 4.08 13.30 -13.04
C SER A 430 3.80 13.65 -14.50
N ASN A 431 4.25 12.83 -15.45
CA ASN A 431 3.98 12.97 -16.88
C ASN A 431 3.17 11.76 -17.38
N LYS A 432 3.13 11.55 -18.71
CA LYS A 432 2.53 10.40 -19.38
C LYS A 432 3.59 9.52 -20.06
N CYS A 433 4.79 9.47 -19.48
CA CYS A 433 5.88 8.69 -20.06
C CYS A 433 5.62 7.19 -19.87
N THR A 434 5.72 6.43 -20.96
CA THR A 434 5.66 4.96 -20.97
C THR A 434 7.07 4.40 -21.20
N ASP A 435 7.21 3.07 -21.29
CA ASP A 435 8.46 2.33 -21.54
C ASP A 435 9.29 2.85 -22.72
N SER A 436 8.69 3.54 -23.70
CA SER A 436 9.41 4.17 -24.81
C SER A 436 10.42 5.23 -24.34
N VAL A 437 10.16 5.91 -23.22
CA VAL A 437 10.93 7.07 -22.75
C VAL A 437 12.43 6.79 -22.65
N PHE A 438 12.82 5.56 -22.30
CA PHE A 438 14.22 5.14 -22.17
C PHE A 438 15.02 5.12 -23.49
N ARG A 439 14.34 5.27 -24.64
CA ARG A 439 14.95 5.48 -25.96
C ARG A 439 15.29 6.95 -26.25
N CYS A 440 14.74 7.88 -25.45
CA CYS A 440 14.88 9.33 -25.59
C CYS A 440 15.61 9.98 -24.40
N LEU A 441 16.42 9.24 -23.62
CA LEU A 441 17.10 9.77 -22.43
C LEU A 441 18.54 10.27 -22.70
N PRO A 442 19.07 11.24 -21.89
CA PRO A 442 20.42 11.77 -22.06
C PRO A 442 21.49 10.79 -21.53
N ARG A 443 22.46 10.39 -22.38
CA ARG A 443 23.50 9.39 -22.04
C ARG A 443 24.30 9.69 -20.76
N ASN A 444 24.60 10.96 -20.51
CA ASN A 444 25.47 11.42 -19.42
C ASN A 444 24.70 11.79 -18.13
N ILE A 445 23.38 11.56 -18.10
CA ILE A 445 22.53 11.91 -16.96
C ILE A 445 23.01 11.22 -15.67
N GLN A 446 22.93 11.91 -14.53
CA GLN A 446 23.35 11.38 -13.22
C GLN A 446 22.17 11.21 -12.26
N ILE A 447 21.19 12.12 -12.31
CA ILE A 447 19.96 12.07 -11.50
C ILE A 447 18.77 12.15 -12.45
N LEU A 448 17.91 11.12 -12.43
CA LEU A 448 16.71 11.04 -13.26
C LEU A 448 15.50 10.72 -12.41
N ASP A 449 14.50 11.60 -12.46
CA ASP A 449 13.19 11.36 -11.83
C ASP A 449 12.11 11.11 -12.89
N LEU A 450 11.51 9.92 -12.83
CA LEU A 450 10.41 9.41 -13.66
C LEU A 450 9.23 8.96 -12.79
N ASN A 451 9.13 9.39 -11.53
CA ASN A 451 8.03 8.97 -10.64
C ASN A 451 6.65 9.43 -11.16
N ASN A 452 5.58 8.72 -10.79
CA ASN A 452 4.21 9.07 -11.16
C ASN A 452 4.03 9.18 -12.70
N ASN A 453 4.30 8.08 -13.41
CA ASN A 453 4.21 7.96 -14.87
C ASN A 453 3.52 6.63 -15.26
N GLU A 454 3.48 6.31 -16.55
CA GLU A 454 2.76 5.15 -17.11
C GLU A 454 3.71 3.99 -17.49
N ILE A 455 4.87 3.89 -16.82
CA ILE A 455 5.92 2.89 -17.10
C ILE A 455 5.54 1.53 -16.51
N GLN A 456 5.59 0.48 -17.33
CA GLN A 456 5.30 -0.92 -16.97
C GLN A 456 6.56 -1.79 -16.94
N THR A 457 7.55 -1.50 -17.78
CA THR A 457 8.86 -2.18 -17.79
C THR A 457 10.00 -1.20 -18.08
N VAL A 458 11.23 -1.61 -17.76
CA VAL A 458 12.44 -1.00 -18.32
C VAL A 458 12.95 -1.93 -19.42
N PRO A 459 12.82 -1.56 -20.72
CA PRO A 459 13.19 -2.45 -21.81
C PRO A 459 14.71 -2.66 -21.90
N LYS A 460 15.12 -3.75 -22.56
CA LYS A 460 16.56 -4.07 -22.79
C LYS A 460 17.16 -3.24 -23.95
N ASP A 461 16.33 -2.86 -24.92
CA ASP A 461 16.74 -2.05 -26.06
C ASP A 461 16.63 -0.55 -25.74
N ILE A 462 17.51 -0.08 -24.84
CA ILE A 462 17.54 1.29 -24.32
C ILE A 462 18.92 1.95 -24.45
N ILE A 463 18.95 3.28 -24.34
CA ILE A 463 20.21 4.03 -24.25
C ILE A 463 20.95 3.61 -22.97
N HIS A 464 22.22 3.21 -23.08
CA HIS A 464 23.06 2.94 -21.91
C HIS A 464 23.35 4.24 -21.14
N LEU A 465 22.78 4.38 -19.94
CA LEU A 465 22.95 5.53 -19.05
C LEU A 465 24.10 5.28 -18.07
N THR A 466 25.31 5.15 -18.62
CA THR A 466 26.52 4.73 -17.87
C THR A 466 26.98 5.69 -16.77
N SER A 467 26.39 6.90 -16.71
CA SER A 467 26.66 7.90 -15.67
C SER A 467 25.56 8.01 -14.61
N LEU A 468 24.45 7.28 -14.76
CA LEU A 468 23.28 7.36 -13.88
C LEU A 468 23.62 6.85 -12.48
N ARG A 469 23.34 7.67 -11.46
CA ARG A 469 23.57 7.40 -10.03
C ARG A 469 22.28 7.24 -9.24
N GLU A 470 21.28 8.03 -9.58
CA GLU A 470 20.01 8.12 -8.85
C GLU A 470 18.85 8.01 -9.85
N LEU A 471 17.99 7.00 -9.66
CA LEU A 471 16.83 6.74 -10.50
C LEU A 471 15.56 6.63 -9.64
N ASN A 472 14.59 7.50 -9.90
CA ASN A 472 13.29 7.47 -9.23
C ASN A 472 12.20 7.01 -10.20
N LEU A 473 11.62 5.84 -9.93
CA LEU A 473 10.55 5.18 -10.68
C LEU A 473 9.35 4.83 -9.77
N ALA A 474 9.25 5.46 -8.59
CA ALA A 474 8.12 5.26 -7.69
C ALA A 474 6.78 5.68 -8.35
N PHE A 475 5.65 5.16 -7.88
CA PHE A 475 4.32 5.46 -8.44
C PHE A 475 4.23 5.17 -9.96
N ASN A 476 4.74 4.02 -10.40
CA ASN A 476 4.58 3.51 -11.77
C ASN A 476 3.88 2.14 -11.73
N PHE A 477 3.84 1.42 -12.86
CA PHE A 477 3.20 0.11 -12.99
C PHE A 477 4.21 -1.05 -13.15
N LEU A 478 5.45 -0.87 -12.66
CA LEU A 478 6.51 -1.88 -12.77
C LEU A 478 6.12 -3.18 -12.06
N THR A 479 6.29 -4.31 -12.74
CA THR A 479 5.95 -5.65 -12.23
C THR A 479 7.16 -6.43 -11.68
N ASP A 480 8.38 -6.00 -11.99
CA ASP A 480 9.65 -6.54 -11.49
C ASP A 480 10.74 -5.44 -11.42
N LEU A 481 11.89 -5.73 -10.80
CA LEU A 481 13.04 -4.83 -10.68
C LEU A 481 13.86 -4.77 -11.99
N PRO A 482 14.37 -3.58 -12.40
CA PRO A 482 15.11 -3.43 -13.65
C PRO A 482 16.61 -3.72 -13.50
N GLY A 483 17.12 -4.71 -14.25
CA GLY A 483 18.55 -5.10 -14.22
C GLY A 483 19.52 -4.00 -14.69
N CYS A 484 20.68 -3.90 -14.06
CA CYS A 484 21.58 -2.74 -14.20
C CYS A 484 22.58 -2.80 -15.37
N SER A 485 22.38 -3.67 -16.37
CA SER A 485 23.22 -3.74 -17.58
C SER A 485 23.33 -2.43 -18.37
N HIS A 486 22.38 -1.51 -18.17
CA HIS A 486 22.35 -0.19 -18.78
C HIS A 486 22.63 0.95 -17.76
N PHE A 487 22.77 0.62 -16.47
CA PHE A 487 22.86 1.55 -15.34
C PHE A 487 24.11 1.31 -14.50
N GLY A 488 25.27 1.14 -15.14
CA GLY A 488 26.51 0.65 -14.52
C GLY A 488 27.20 1.55 -13.47
N ARG A 489 26.49 2.53 -12.89
CA ARG A 489 26.92 3.39 -11.76
C ARG A 489 25.77 3.70 -10.77
N LEU A 490 24.65 2.98 -10.87
CA LEU A 490 23.45 3.24 -10.10
C LEU A 490 23.70 2.96 -8.62
N SER A 491 23.57 3.99 -7.78
CA SER A 491 23.78 3.91 -6.32
C SER A 491 22.47 4.03 -5.54
N VAL A 492 21.45 4.69 -6.09
CA VAL A 492 20.13 4.92 -5.47
C VAL A 492 19.02 4.58 -6.46
N LEU A 493 18.10 3.71 -6.06
CA LEU A 493 16.95 3.30 -6.86
C LEU A 493 15.67 3.32 -6.01
N ASN A 494 14.67 4.08 -6.46
CA ASN A 494 13.36 4.16 -5.82
C ASN A 494 12.26 3.59 -6.73
N ILE A 495 11.59 2.53 -6.28
CA ILE A 495 10.48 1.85 -6.97
C ILE A 495 9.30 1.66 -5.96
N GLU A 496 9.16 2.56 -4.99
CA GLU A 496 8.03 2.57 -4.05
C GLU A 496 6.67 2.70 -4.79
N MET A 497 5.62 2.03 -4.30
CA MET A 497 4.28 2.03 -4.89
C MET A 497 4.27 1.69 -6.39
N ASN A 498 4.76 0.50 -6.73
CA ASN A 498 4.61 -0.13 -8.04
C ASN A 498 3.78 -1.43 -7.91
N LEU A 499 3.80 -2.32 -8.91
CA LEU A 499 3.02 -3.56 -8.96
C LEU A 499 3.87 -4.83 -8.72
N ILE A 500 5.02 -4.71 -8.06
CA ILE A 500 5.97 -5.82 -7.89
C ILE A 500 5.40 -6.86 -6.91
N LEU A 501 5.20 -8.08 -7.42
CA LEU A 501 4.75 -9.23 -6.61
C LEU A 501 5.93 -9.94 -5.94
N SER A 502 6.98 -10.25 -6.72
CA SER A 502 8.14 -11.04 -6.31
C SER A 502 9.36 -10.64 -7.15
N PRO A 503 10.33 -9.88 -6.61
CA PRO A 503 11.51 -9.43 -7.35
C PRO A 503 12.36 -10.58 -7.89
N SER A 504 12.85 -10.47 -9.12
CA SER A 504 13.80 -11.43 -9.71
C SER A 504 15.22 -11.29 -9.13
N LEU A 505 15.96 -12.41 -9.12
CA LEU A 505 17.33 -12.47 -8.61
C LEU A 505 18.37 -11.83 -9.56
N ASP A 506 18.03 -11.68 -10.85
CA ASP A 506 18.87 -11.07 -11.88
C ASP A 506 19.25 -9.61 -11.55
N PHE A 507 18.37 -8.90 -10.84
CA PHE A 507 18.65 -7.57 -10.30
C PHE A 507 19.88 -7.60 -9.37
N PHE A 508 19.87 -8.44 -8.33
CA PHE A 508 20.95 -8.47 -7.33
C PHE A 508 22.28 -8.99 -7.88
N GLN A 509 22.25 -9.80 -8.94
CA GLN A 509 23.46 -10.22 -9.66
C GLN A 509 24.07 -9.08 -10.50
N SER A 510 23.24 -8.21 -11.09
CA SER A 510 23.66 -7.15 -12.02
C SER A 510 23.86 -5.76 -11.38
N CYS A 511 23.18 -5.47 -10.27
CA CYS A 511 23.09 -4.15 -9.64
C CYS A 511 24.02 -3.95 -8.43
N GLN A 512 25.26 -4.43 -8.53
CA GLN A 512 26.20 -4.51 -7.39
C GLN A 512 26.67 -3.15 -6.84
N GLU A 513 26.48 -2.03 -7.56
CA GLU A 513 26.79 -0.68 -7.05
C GLU A 513 25.63 -0.02 -6.28
N VAL A 514 24.42 -0.61 -6.27
CA VAL A 514 23.25 -0.03 -5.59
C VAL A 514 23.41 -0.14 -4.07
N LYS A 515 23.39 1.00 -3.38
CA LYS A 515 23.55 1.12 -1.92
C LYS A 515 22.24 1.43 -1.21
N THR A 516 21.25 1.89 -1.95
CA THR A 516 20.02 2.45 -1.40
C THR A 516 18.88 2.08 -2.33
N LEU A 517 18.04 1.15 -1.90
CA LEU A 517 16.93 0.61 -2.66
C LEU A 517 15.63 0.84 -1.88
N ASN A 518 14.63 1.46 -2.49
CA ASN A 518 13.29 1.55 -1.92
C ASN A 518 12.32 0.74 -2.79
N VAL A 519 11.78 -0.35 -2.24
CA VAL A 519 10.72 -1.16 -2.88
C VAL A 519 9.45 -1.16 -2.03
N GLY A 520 9.32 -0.19 -1.11
CA GLY A 520 8.19 -0.09 -0.19
C GLY A 520 6.83 -0.03 -0.90
N ARG A 521 5.77 -0.45 -0.19
CA ARG A 521 4.36 -0.36 -0.63
C ARG A 521 4.05 -1.05 -1.96
N ASN A 522 4.84 -2.03 -2.37
CA ASN A 522 4.51 -2.92 -3.48
C ASN A 522 3.58 -4.06 -3.00
N PRO A 523 2.73 -4.64 -3.86
CA PRO A 523 1.75 -5.67 -3.52
C PRO A 523 2.40 -7.07 -3.36
N PHE A 524 3.35 -7.19 -2.43
CA PHE A 524 4.20 -8.36 -2.29
C PHE A 524 3.41 -9.67 -2.12
N ARG A 525 3.81 -10.67 -2.90
CA ARG A 525 3.34 -12.07 -2.81
C ARG A 525 4.29 -12.86 -1.91
N CYS A 526 3.88 -13.08 -0.68
CA CYS A 526 4.61 -13.83 0.35
C CYS A 526 4.51 -15.35 0.16
N THR A 527 4.86 -15.82 -1.04
CA THR A 527 5.15 -17.22 -1.37
C THR A 527 6.65 -17.48 -1.26
N CYS A 528 7.06 -18.74 -1.48
CA CYS A 528 8.47 -19.13 -1.55
C CYS A 528 9.30 -18.37 -2.60
N GLU A 529 8.65 -17.77 -3.60
CA GLU A 529 9.28 -16.91 -4.62
C GLU A 529 9.91 -15.65 -4.00
N LEU A 530 9.32 -15.12 -2.92
CA LEU A 530 9.79 -13.92 -2.23
C LEU A 530 10.84 -14.23 -1.13
N ARG A 531 11.09 -15.51 -0.84
CA ARG A 531 11.96 -15.97 0.25
C ARG A 531 13.35 -15.34 0.18
N ASP A 532 13.95 -15.36 -1.00
CA ASP A 532 15.35 -14.98 -1.15
C ASP A 532 15.52 -13.45 -1.15
N PHE A 533 14.50 -12.69 -1.57
CA PHE A 533 14.41 -11.23 -1.36
C PHE A 533 14.33 -10.86 0.13
N ILE A 534 13.54 -11.61 0.93
CA ILE A 534 13.46 -11.42 2.39
C ILE A 534 14.77 -11.83 3.09
N GLN A 535 15.53 -12.77 2.51
CA GLN A 535 16.86 -13.13 3.02
C GLN A 535 17.91 -12.07 2.69
N LEU A 536 17.84 -11.42 1.53
CA LEU A 536 18.81 -10.41 1.10
C LEU A 536 19.02 -9.32 2.15
N GLU A 537 17.95 -8.71 2.68
CA GLU A 537 18.09 -7.61 3.65
C GLU A 537 18.73 -8.04 4.99
N LYS A 538 18.71 -9.35 5.30
CA LYS A 538 19.45 -9.92 6.44
C LYS A 538 20.96 -10.04 6.19
N TYR A 539 21.40 -9.85 4.95
CA TYR A 539 22.81 -9.83 4.54
C TYR A 539 23.28 -8.45 4.08
N SER A 540 22.38 -7.56 3.64
CA SER A 540 22.71 -6.21 3.14
C SER A 540 22.55 -5.06 4.15
N GLU A 541 22.11 -5.34 5.39
CA GLU A 541 22.01 -4.45 6.55
C GLU A 541 21.85 -2.94 6.24
N GLY A 542 20.64 -2.52 5.89
CA GLY A 542 20.30 -1.11 5.67
C GLY A 542 20.31 -0.65 4.21
N MET A 543 20.41 -1.58 3.25
CA MET A 543 20.21 -1.29 1.83
C MET A 543 18.75 -0.90 1.53
N MET A 544 17.78 -1.53 2.22
CA MET A 544 16.35 -1.27 2.00
C MET A 544 15.83 -0.06 2.80
N VAL A 545 15.49 1.02 2.09
CA VAL A 545 14.90 2.23 2.69
C VAL A 545 13.50 1.93 3.22
N GLY A 546 13.21 2.37 4.45
CA GLY A 546 11.90 2.20 5.08
C GLY A 546 11.63 0.78 5.60
N TRP A 547 12.64 -0.10 5.63
CA TRP A 547 12.49 -1.43 6.20
C TRP A 547 12.25 -1.35 7.71
N SER A 548 11.25 -2.02 8.30
CA SER A 548 10.29 -2.96 7.69
C SER A 548 8.89 -2.38 7.45
N ASP A 549 8.62 -1.15 7.88
CA ASP A 549 7.24 -0.63 8.01
C ASP A 549 6.50 -0.39 6.68
N SER A 550 7.23 -0.17 5.58
CA SER A 550 6.62 -0.07 4.24
C SER A 550 6.55 -1.42 3.49
N TYR A 551 7.07 -2.51 4.05
CA TYR A 551 7.19 -3.80 3.36
C TYR A 551 6.18 -4.80 3.93
N ILE A 552 5.03 -4.94 3.26
CA ILE A 552 3.85 -5.66 3.76
C ILE A 552 3.35 -6.65 2.71
N CYS A 553 2.95 -7.86 3.13
CA CYS A 553 2.31 -8.85 2.26
C CYS A 553 0.92 -8.38 1.81
N GLU A 554 0.63 -8.45 0.51
CA GLU A 554 -0.72 -8.32 -0.06
C GLU A 554 -1.33 -9.70 -0.35
N TYR A 555 -0.49 -10.67 -0.73
CA TYR A 555 -0.87 -12.06 -1.00
C TYR A 555 0.05 -13.05 -0.28
N PRO A 556 -0.40 -14.28 0.01
CA PRO A 556 -1.78 -14.76 -0.04
C PRO A 556 -2.63 -14.20 1.11
N LEU A 557 -3.97 -14.34 1.02
CA LEU A 557 -4.93 -13.68 1.93
C LEU A 557 -4.72 -13.97 3.42
N ASN A 558 -4.17 -15.14 3.77
CA ASN A 558 -3.83 -15.52 5.15
C ASN A 558 -2.60 -14.83 5.72
N LEU A 559 -1.79 -14.17 4.89
CA LEU A 559 -0.66 -13.32 5.29
C LEU A 559 -0.90 -11.84 4.97
N LYS A 560 -2.04 -11.47 4.37
CA LYS A 560 -2.31 -10.08 3.99
C LYS A 560 -2.24 -9.15 5.21
N GLY A 561 -1.38 -8.14 5.13
CA GLY A 561 -1.12 -7.19 6.22
C GLY A 561 0.06 -7.51 7.13
N THR A 562 0.72 -8.68 7.02
CA THR A 562 1.94 -8.97 7.80
C THR A 562 3.16 -8.26 7.20
N GLN A 563 4.03 -7.68 8.04
CA GLN A 563 5.29 -7.11 7.57
C GLN A 563 6.27 -8.21 7.13
N LEU A 564 7.06 -7.98 6.08
CA LEU A 564 7.96 -8.99 5.50
C LEU A 564 9.00 -9.54 6.50
N LYS A 565 9.39 -8.75 7.52
CA LYS A 565 10.30 -9.21 8.58
C LYS A 565 9.74 -10.36 9.43
N ASP A 566 8.42 -10.42 9.58
CA ASP A 566 7.71 -11.37 10.45
C ASP A 566 7.24 -12.62 9.67
N VAL A 567 7.46 -12.65 8.35
CA VAL A 567 7.14 -13.78 7.47
C VAL A 567 8.18 -14.89 7.65
N HIS A 568 7.73 -16.13 7.84
CA HIS A 568 8.60 -17.29 8.03
C HIS A 568 8.35 -18.33 6.92
N LEU A 569 9.24 -18.34 5.93
CA LEU A 569 9.24 -19.26 4.78
C LEU A 569 10.34 -20.33 4.95
N PRO A 570 10.05 -21.48 5.60
CA PRO A 570 11.05 -22.51 5.86
C PRO A 570 11.51 -23.20 4.58
N GLU A 571 12.82 -23.49 4.49
CA GLU A 571 13.44 -24.03 3.28
C GLU A 571 12.85 -25.37 2.81
N ILE A 572 12.46 -26.22 3.74
CA ILE A 572 11.84 -27.53 3.47
C ILE A 572 10.51 -27.39 2.71
N SER A 573 9.75 -26.31 2.94
CA SER A 573 8.50 -26.05 2.22
C SER A 573 8.70 -25.40 0.85
N CYS A 574 9.88 -24.81 0.61
CA CYS A 574 10.18 -24.06 -0.61
C CYS A 574 11.06 -24.82 -1.61
N ASN A 575 11.91 -25.72 -1.14
CA ASN A 575 12.73 -26.59 -1.98
C ASN A 575 12.00 -27.93 -2.20
N THR A 576 11.39 -28.09 -3.38
CA THR A 576 10.62 -29.29 -3.73
C THR A 576 11.45 -30.58 -3.69
N ALA A 577 12.74 -30.53 -4.03
CA ALA A 577 13.62 -31.70 -3.93
C ALA A 577 13.89 -32.07 -2.46
N LEU A 578 14.10 -31.09 -1.58
CA LEU A 578 14.25 -31.32 -0.14
C LEU A 578 12.95 -31.85 0.49
N LEU A 579 11.80 -31.31 0.08
CA LEU A 579 10.48 -31.82 0.50
C LEU A 579 10.30 -33.28 0.07
N ILE A 580 10.58 -33.63 -1.19
CA ILE A 580 10.51 -35.01 -1.68
C ILE A 580 11.48 -35.91 -0.93
N VAL A 581 12.72 -35.48 -0.66
CA VAL A 581 13.70 -36.26 0.12
C VAL A 581 13.20 -36.51 1.55
N THR A 582 12.65 -35.49 2.24
CA THR A 582 12.10 -35.67 3.60
C THR A 582 10.90 -36.61 3.61
N ILE A 583 9.98 -36.50 2.64
CA ILE A 583 8.84 -37.41 2.48
C ILE A 583 9.32 -38.84 2.18
N VAL A 584 10.28 -39.02 1.27
CA VAL A 584 10.85 -40.33 0.94
C VAL A 584 11.53 -40.96 2.16
N VAL A 585 12.31 -40.20 2.94
CA VAL A 585 12.93 -40.68 4.18
C VAL A 585 11.87 -41.09 5.21
N ILE A 586 10.82 -40.27 5.41
CA ILE A 586 9.70 -40.61 6.31
C ILE A 586 9.00 -41.90 5.84
N MET A 587 8.74 -42.05 4.54
CA MET A 587 8.15 -43.26 3.96
C MET A 587 9.09 -44.48 4.04
N LEU A 588 10.40 -44.30 4.03
CA LEU A 588 11.39 -45.36 4.24
C LEU A 588 11.46 -45.80 5.72
N VAL A 589 11.32 -44.86 6.65
CA VAL A 589 11.21 -45.15 8.10
C VAL A 589 9.88 -45.86 8.41
N LEU A 590 8.76 -45.39 7.86
CA LEU A 590 7.47 -46.09 7.94
C LEU A 590 7.53 -47.47 7.27
N GLY A 591 8.16 -47.59 6.10
CA GLY A 591 8.31 -48.85 5.38
C GLY A 591 9.17 -49.87 6.13
N THR A 592 10.27 -49.44 6.76
CA THR A 592 11.10 -50.32 7.58
C THR A 592 10.42 -50.69 8.90
N ALA A 593 9.69 -49.76 9.54
CA ALA A 593 8.87 -50.05 10.72
C ALA A 593 7.73 -51.05 10.41
N VAL A 594 7.01 -50.87 9.29
CA VAL A 594 5.98 -51.82 8.81
C VAL A 594 6.62 -53.18 8.50
N THR A 595 7.77 -53.22 7.83
CA THR A 595 8.48 -54.47 7.54
C THR A 595 8.91 -55.19 8.82
N PHE A 596 9.41 -54.45 9.81
CA PHE A 596 9.73 -54.98 11.14
C PHE A 596 8.49 -55.57 11.82
N CYS A 597 7.36 -54.87 11.82
CA CYS A 597 6.09 -55.41 12.33
C CYS A 597 5.64 -56.67 11.56
N CYS A 598 5.73 -56.70 10.24
CA CYS A 598 5.37 -57.87 9.43
C CYS A 598 6.24 -59.11 9.73
N LEU A 599 7.51 -58.91 10.10
CA LEU A 599 8.45 -59.96 10.51
C LEU A 599 8.27 -60.38 11.97
N HIS A 600 7.84 -59.47 12.84
CA HIS A 600 7.70 -59.71 14.29
C HIS A 600 6.29 -60.21 14.69
N PHE A 601 5.28 -60.07 13.82
CA PHE A 601 3.87 -60.42 14.11
C PHE A 601 3.25 -61.38 13.06
N ASP A 602 4.05 -62.22 12.40
CA ASP A 602 3.60 -63.39 11.58
C ASP A 602 2.50 -63.13 10.52
N LEU A 603 2.55 -61.98 9.86
CA LEU A 603 1.61 -61.60 8.79
C LEU A 603 1.40 -62.67 7.67
N PRO A 604 2.41 -63.48 7.26
CA PRO A 604 2.24 -64.51 6.24
C PRO A 604 1.22 -65.61 6.58
N TRP A 605 0.92 -65.82 7.87
CA TRP A 605 -0.09 -66.80 8.29
C TRP A 605 -1.52 -66.31 7.97
N TYR A 606 -1.82 -65.05 8.31
CA TYR A 606 -3.12 -64.41 8.03
C TYR A 606 -3.40 -64.27 6.53
N LEU A 607 -2.39 -63.93 5.72
CA LEU A 607 -2.56 -63.81 4.26
C LEU A 607 -2.90 -65.15 3.59
N ARG A 608 -2.37 -66.27 4.09
CA ARG A 608 -2.73 -67.62 3.60
C ARG A 608 -4.18 -67.98 3.91
N MET A 609 -4.69 -67.57 5.08
CA MET A 609 -6.09 -67.77 5.46
C MET A 609 -7.04 -66.98 4.54
N LEU A 610 -6.72 -65.72 4.24
CA LEU A 610 -7.50 -64.87 3.33
C LEU A 610 -7.50 -65.38 1.88
N GLY A 611 -6.38 -65.96 1.43
CA GLY A 611 -6.27 -66.61 0.12
C GLY A 611 -7.16 -67.84 -0.06
N GLN A 612 -7.44 -68.60 0.99
CA GLN A 612 -8.41 -69.70 0.94
C GLN A 612 -9.86 -69.16 0.93
N TRP A 613 -10.14 -68.15 1.76
CA TRP A 613 -11.48 -67.55 1.91
C TRP A 613 -12.01 -66.95 0.60
N THR A 614 -11.15 -66.27 -0.16
CA THR A 614 -11.48 -65.66 -1.46
C THR A 614 -11.74 -66.69 -2.57
N GLN A 615 -11.10 -67.86 -2.54
CA GLN A 615 -11.36 -68.95 -3.49
C GLN A 615 -12.71 -69.63 -3.21
N THR A 616 -13.10 -69.80 -1.94
CA THR A 616 -14.44 -70.28 -1.57
C THR A 616 -15.54 -69.30 -2.01
N TRP A 617 -15.34 -68.00 -1.80
CA TRP A 617 -16.35 -66.98 -2.14
C TRP A 617 -16.64 -66.92 -3.65
N HIS A 618 -15.61 -67.00 -4.50
CA HIS A 618 -15.80 -67.05 -5.96
C HIS A 618 -16.51 -68.31 -6.46
N ARG A 619 -16.37 -69.46 -5.78
CA ARG A 619 -17.14 -70.68 -6.12
C ARG A 619 -18.60 -70.53 -5.73
N VAL A 620 -18.89 -70.11 -4.49
CA VAL A 620 -20.25 -69.87 -4.00
C VAL A 620 -21.01 -68.93 -4.94
N ARG A 621 -20.42 -67.77 -5.26
CA ARG A 621 -21.08 -66.72 -6.05
C ARG A 621 -21.42 -67.14 -7.49
N LYS A 622 -20.74 -68.17 -8.04
CA LYS A 622 -21.06 -68.72 -9.37
C LYS A 622 -22.23 -69.70 -9.33
N THR A 623 -22.35 -70.51 -8.27
CA THR A 623 -23.47 -71.47 -8.10
C THR A 623 -24.80 -70.77 -7.80
N THR A 624 -24.78 -69.65 -7.06
CA THR A 624 -26.02 -68.92 -6.68
C THR A 624 -26.82 -68.42 -7.90
N GLN A 625 -26.17 -68.15 -9.03
CA GLN A 625 -26.78 -67.45 -10.16
C GLN A 625 -27.55 -68.34 -11.15
N GLU A 626 -27.40 -69.67 -11.06
CA GLU A 626 -28.12 -70.63 -11.93
C GLU A 626 -29.37 -71.26 -11.27
N GLN A 627 -29.58 -71.03 -9.96
CA GLN A 627 -30.61 -71.73 -9.18
C GLN A 627 -31.91 -70.94 -8.90
N LEU A 628 -32.02 -69.68 -9.35
CA LEU A 628 -33.17 -68.80 -9.11
C LEU A 628 -34.42 -69.15 -9.96
N LYS A 629 -34.83 -70.43 -9.98
CA LYS A 629 -35.91 -70.94 -10.86
C LYS A 629 -36.70 -72.15 -10.34
N ARG A 630 -36.67 -72.45 -9.03
CA ARG A 630 -37.53 -73.46 -8.38
C ARG A 630 -38.17 -72.89 -7.11
N ASN A 631 -39.46 -73.19 -6.89
CA ASN A 631 -40.19 -72.80 -5.67
C ASN A 631 -39.80 -73.72 -4.50
N ILE A 632 -38.76 -73.32 -3.79
CA ILE A 632 -38.30 -73.96 -2.55
C ILE A 632 -39.21 -73.53 -1.40
N GLN A 633 -39.62 -74.49 -0.55
CA GLN A 633 -40.50 -74.26 0.60
C GLN A 633 -39.87 -74.72 1.94
N PHE A 634 -38.83 -75.57 1.88
CA PHE A 634 -38.06 -76.03 3.04
C PHE A 634 -36.55 -75.87 2.76
N HIS A 635 -35.74 -75.75 3.81
CA HIS A 635 -34.29 -75.67 3.67
C HIS A 635 -33.67 -77.08 3.57
N VAL A 636 -34.16 -78.03 4.36
CA VAL A 636 -33.60 -79.37 4.45
C VAL A 636 -34.71 -80.42 4.59
N PHE A 637 -34.68 -81.45 3.75
CA PHE A 637 -35.37 -82.71 4.00
C PHE A 637 -34.41 -83.67 4.74
N ILE A 638 -34.86 -84.37 5.77
CA ILE A 638 -34.06 -85.40 6.47
C ILE A 638 -34.78 -86.75 6.44
N SER A 639 -34.09 -87.76 5.94
CA SER A 639 -34.51 -89.17 5.93
C SER A 639 -33.55 -90.04 6.75
N TYR A 640 -34.11 -90.93 7.56
CA TYR A 640 -33.43 -91.78 8.54
C TYR A 640 -34.30 -93.01 8.86
N SER A 641 -33.75 -94.05 9.51
CA SER A 641 -34.55 -95.20 9.98
C SER A 641 -35.05 -94.91 11.39
N GLU A 642 -36.25 -95.40 11.76
CA GLU A 642 -36.83 -95.24 13.10
C GLU A 642 -35.85 -95.68 14.22
N HIS A 643 -35.04 -96.70 13.95
CA HIS A 643 -33.97 -97.20 14.84
C HIS A 643 -32.88 -96.16 15.16
N ASP A 644 -32.61 -95.23 14.23
CA ASP A 644 -31.60 -94.17 14.36
C ASP A 644 -32.21 -92.85 14.86
N SER A 645 -33.54 -92.81 15.05
CA SER A 645 -34.31 -91.58 15.33
C SER A 645 -33.85 -90.83 16.58
N ALA A 646 -33.32 -91.53 17.59
CA ALA A 646 -32.78 -90.91 18.80
C ALA A 646 -31.55 -90.03 18.50
N TRP A 647 -30.62 -90.48 17.64
CA TRP A 647 -29.49 -89.64 17.24
C TRP A 647 -29.96 -88.47 16.37
N VAL A 648 -30.93 -88.69 15.49
CA VAL A 648 -31.46 -87.60 14.64
C VAL A 648 -32.16 -86.52 15.47
N LYS A 649 -33.00 -86.90 16.44
CA LYS A 649 -33.81 -85.97 17.23
C LYS A 649 -33.03 -85.26 18.34
N TYR A 650 -31.95 -85.85 18.87
CA TYR A 650 -31.14 -85.24 19.94
C TYR A 650 -29.78 -84.68 19.52
N GLU A 651 -29.16 -85.15 18.43
CA GLU A 651 -27.86 -84.66 17.96
C GLU A 651 -27.98 -83.91 16.62
N LEU A 652 -28.64 -84.49 15.59
CA LEU A 652 -28.67 -83.89 14.25
C LEU A 652 -29.54 -82.63 14.17
N ILE A 653 -30.82 -82.72 14.55
CA ILE A 653 -31.76 -81.59 14.43
C ILE A 653 -31.28 -80.38 15.25
N PRO A 654 -30.91 -80.49 16.54
CA PRO A 654 -30.43 -79.35 17.33
C PRO A 654 -29.07 -78.76 16.91
N ASN A 655 -28.33 -79.41 15.99
CA ASN A 655 -27.12 -78.84 15.39
C ASN A 655 -27.35 -78.22 14.00
N VAL A 656 -28.54 -78.41 13.42
CA VAL A 656 -28.97 -77.85 12.13
C VAL A 656 -29.93 -76.68 12.34
N GLU A 657 -30.91 -76.84 13.22
CA GLU A 657 -31.71 -75.73 13.76
C GLU A 657 -30.86 -74.93 14.75
N LYS A 658 -30.63 -73.64 14.44
CA LYS A 658 -30.12 -72.69 15.44
C LYS A 658 -31.23 -72.32 16.43
N GLU A 659 -30.84 -71.81 17.59
CA GLU A 659 -31.75 -71.37 18.66
C GLU A 659 -32.79 -70.33 18.19
N ASP A 660 -32.52 -69.59 17.11
CA ASP A 660 -33.45 -68.63 16.47
C ASP A 660 -34.55 -69.27 15.58
N GLY A 661 -34.58 -70.60 15.41
CA GLY A 661 -35.62 -71.31 14.64
C GLY A 661 -35.60 -71.07 13.11
N SER A 662 -34.52 -70.53 12.57
CA SER A 662 -34.45 -70.01 11.18
C SER A 662 -34.31 -71.05 10.06
N VAL A 663 -34.28 -72.35 10.37
CA VAL A 663 -34.08 -73.44 9.38
C VAL A 663 -35.31 -74.33 9.32
N LEU A 664 -36.20 -74.09 8.34
CA LEU A 664 -37.34 -74.98 8.06
C LEU A 664 -36.87 -76.37 7.59
N ILE A 665 -37.03 -77.38 8.45
CA ILE A 665 -36.80 -78.79 8.14
C ILE A 665 -38.11 -79.50 7.77
N CYS A 666 -38.09 -80.39 6.77
CA CYS A 666 -39.13 -81.42 6.62
C CYS A 666 -38.56 -82.80 7.03
N LEU A 667 -39.32 -83.51 7.86
CA LEU A 667 -39.03 -84.88 8.30
C LEU A 667 -40.04 -85.84 7.66
N HIS A 668 -39.60 -87.04 7.29
CA HIS A 668 -40.48 -88.10 6.78
C HIS A 668 -41.62 -88.48 7.75
N GLU A 669 -41.42 -88.30 9.06
CA GLU A 669 -42.38 -88.63 10.14
C GLU A 669 -43.29 -87.46 10.56
N GLY A 670 -43.29 -86.32 9.85
CA GLY A 670 -43.95 -85.08 10.30
C GLY A 670 -45.45 -84.98 9.97
N ASN A 671 -46.32 -85.19 10.97
CA ASN A 671 -47.78 -84.87 11.00
C ASN A 671 -48.56 -85.12 9.69
N SER A 672 -49.11 -86.33 9.53
CA SER A 672 -49.96 -86.68 8.39
C SER A 672 -51.28 -85.91 8.33
N ASP A 673 -51.52 -85.17 7.25
CA ASP A 673 -52.88 -84.77 6.85
C ASP A 673 -53.72 -86.04 6.55
N PRO A 674 -54.93 -86.19 7.12
CA PRO A 674 -55.75 -87.38 6.89
C PRO A 674 -56.37 -87.39 5.48
N GLY A 675 -55.63 -87.86 4.47
CA GLY A 675 -56.16 -88.06 3.12
C GLY A 675 -55.16 -88.34 1.97
N LYS A 676 -53.84 -88.37 2.22
CA LYS A 676 -52.80 -88.52 1.17
C LYS A 676 -51.99 -89.82 1.34
N SER A 677 -51.23 -90.20 0.30
CA SER A 677 -50.23 -91.27 0.41
C SER A 677 -48.91 -90.74 1.02
N ILE A 678 -48.36 -91.49 1.98
CA ILE A 678 -47.06 -91.20 2.63
C ILE A 678 -45.93 -91.00 1.60
N THR A 679 -45.99 -91.71 0.47
CA THR A 679 -45.03 -91.57 -0.63
C THR A 679 -45.08 -90.21 -1.31
N GLU A 680 -46.27 -89.61 -1.43
CA GLU A 680 -46.47 -88.36 -2.16
C GLU A 680 -46.03 -87.14 -1.33
N ASP A 681 -46.38 -87.09 -0.04
CA ASP A 681 -45.89 -86.02 0.84
C ASP A 681 -44.36 -86.09 1.01
N THR A 682 -43.78 -87.30 1.03
CA THR A 682 -42.31 -87.48 1.06
C THR A 682 -41.64 -86.93 -0.20
N ILE A 683 -42.20 -87.21 -1.38
CA ILE A 683 -41.70 -86.66 -2.66
C ILE A 683 -41.87 -85.13 -2.71
N ASN A 684 -43.03 -84.62 -2.31
CA ASN A 684 -43.31 -83.18 -2.22
C ASN A 684 -42.36 -82.46 -1.24
N CYS A 685 -41.96 -83.10 -0.13
CA CYS A 685 -40.94 -82.56 0.76
C CYS A 685 -39.52 -82.63 0.20
N ILE A 686 -39.17 -83.66 -0.59
CA ILE A 686 -37.90 -83.69 -1.32
C ILE A 686 -37.88 -82.51 -2.32
N GLU A 687 -38.82 -82.46 -3.26
CA GLU A 687 -38.80 -81.51 -4.39
C GLU A 687 -38.82 -80.03 -3.98
N LYS A 688 -39.37 -79.74 -2.80
CA LYS A 688 -39.41 -78.39 -2.21
C LYS A 688 -38.30 -78.09 -1.20
N SER A 689 -37.45 -79.06 -0.86
CA SER A 689 -36.31 -78.83 0.02
C SER A 689 -35.07 -78.39 -0.75
N TYR A 690 -34.33 -77.43 -0.20
CA TYR A 690 -33.09 -76.94 -0.83
C TYR A 690 -31.95 -77.97 -0.82
N LYS A 691 -31.88 -78.81 0.22
CA LYS A 691 -31.01 -80.01 0.29
C LYS A 691 -31.81 -81.22 0.80
N SER A 692 -31.37 -82.42 0.45
CA SER A 692 -31.84 -83.67 1.07
C SER A 692 -30.71 -84.37 1.83
N ILE A 693 -30.87 -84.55 3.14
CA ILE A 693 -29.96 -85.31 4.01
C ILE A 693 -30.48 -86.74 4.16
N PHE A 694 -29.59 -87.72 3.96
CA PHE A 694 -29.86 -89.13 4.23
C PHE A 694 -28.89 -89.64 5.30
N VAL A 695 -29.43 -90.12 6.42
CA VAL A 695 -28.67 -90.70 7.53
C VAL A 695 -28.52 -92.20 7.26
N LEU A 696 -27.36 -92.58 6.75
CA LEU A 696 -27.03 -93.95 6.40
C LEU A 696 -26.54 -94.73 7.62
N SER A 697 -27.32 -95.75 7.98
CA SER A 697 -27.00 -96.82 8.90
C SER A 697 -27.19 -98.18 8.22
N PRO A 698 -26.71 -99.30 8.81
CA PRO A 698 -27.04 -100.65 8.32
C PRO A 698 -28.55 -100.91 8.25
N ASN A 699 -29.34 -100.28 9.13
CA ASN A 699 -30.80 -100.40 9.18
C ASN A 699 -31.44 -99.66 7.99
N PHE A 700 -31.06 -98.39 7.79
CA PHE A 700 -31.60 -97.54 6.72
C PHE A 700 -31.40 -98.10 5.31
N VAL A 701 -30.28 -98.79 5.07
CA VAL A 701 -29.99 -99.44 3.78
C VAL A 701 -30.80 -100.73 3.58
N GLN A 702 -31.31 -101.35 4.65
CA GLN A 702 -32.13 -102.57 4.57
C GLN A 702 -33.63 -102.27 4.45
N THR A 703 -34.14 -101.25 5.17
CA THR A 703 -35.57 -100.90 5.16
C THR A 703 -35.87 -99.76 4.17
N GLU A 704 -35.37 -98.55 4.43
CA GLU A 704 -35.88 -97.34 3.77
C GLU A 704 -35.34 -97.10 2.36
N TRP A 705 -34.06 -97.44 2.10
CA TRP A 705 -33.38 -97.10 0.84
C TRP A 705 -34.13 -97.61 -0.41
N CYS A 706 -34.89 -98.70 -0.28
CA CYS A 706 -35.67 -99.28 -1.37
C CYS A 706 -36.75 -98.34 -1.92
N HIS A 707 -37.31 -97.45 -1.09
CA HIS A 707 -38.32 -96.48 -1.51
C HIS A 707 -37.71 -95.32 -2.31
N TYR A 708 -36.54 -94.84 -1.90
CA TYR A 708 -35.87 -93.70 -2.52
C TYR A 708 -35.14 -94.05 -3.81
N GLU A 709 -34.63 -95.29 -3.95
CA GLU A 709 -33.90 -95.69 -5.16
C GLU A 709 -34.73 -95.53 -6.44
N LEU A 710 -36.00 -95.94 -6.44
CA LEU A 710 -36.84 -95.88 -7.63
C LEU A 710 -37.14 -94.42 -8.03
N TYR A 711 -37.34 -93.53 -7.05
CA TYR A 711 -37.47 -92.09 -7.27
C TYR A 711 -36.18 -91.49 -7.88
N PHE A 712 -35.01 -91.83 -7.31
CA PHE A 712 -33.69 -91.43 -7.82
C PHE A 712 -33.26 -92.14 -9.12
N ALA A 713 -33.94 -93.21 -9.52
CA ALA A 713 -33.81 -93.82 -10.84
C ALA A 713 -34.58 -93.02 -11.89
N HIS A 714 -35.79 -92.56 -11.59
CA HIS A 714 -36.64 -91.82 -12.52
C HIS A 714 -36.19 -90.37 -12.75
N HIS A 715 -35.80 -89.65 -11.70
CA HIS A 715 -35.54 -88.20 -11.75
C HIS A 715 -34.07 -87.79 -12.01
N ASN A 716 -33.16 -88.74 -12.26
CA ASN A 716 -31.74 -88.51 -12.56
C ASN A 716 -30.92 -87.61 -11.61
N LEU A 717 -31.46 -87.24 -10.43
CA LEU A 717 -30.90 -86.26 -9.48
C LEU A 717 -29.40 -86.46 -9.16
N PHE A 718 -28.94 -87.71 -8.99
CA PHE A 718 -27.53 -88.03 -8.75
C PHE A 718 -26.57 -87.72 -9.91
N HIS A 719 -27.07 -87.48 -11.12
CA HIS A 719 -26.28 -87.36 -12.34
C HIS A 719 -26.20 -85.93 -12.89
N GLU A 720 -27.13 -85.06 -12.52
CA GLU A 720 -27.19 -83.66 -12.97
C GLU A 720 -26.90 -82.63 -11.86
N SER A 721 -26.96 -83.01 -10.57
CA SER A 721 -26.75 -82.08 -9.45
C SER A 721 -26.24 -82.79 -8.18
N PRO A 722 -24.96 -83.24 -8.14
CA PRO A 722 -24.42 -84.01 -7.02
C PRO A 722 -24.48 -83.27 -5.68
N ASP A 723 -24.37 -81.93 -5.68
CA ASP A 723 -24.40 -81.10 -4.47
C ASP A 723 -25.77 -81.07 -3.76
N TYR A 724 -26.82 -81.62 -4.35
CA TYR A 724 -28.18 -81.58 -3.80
C TYR A 724 -28.41 -82.57 -2.64
N ILE A 725 -27.65 -83.67 -2.61
CA ILE A 725 -27.84 -84.79 -1.68
C ILE A 725 -26.65 -84.89 -0.74
N ILE A 726 -26.92 -84.84 0.57
CA ILE A 726 -25.92 -84.94 1.63
C ILE A 726 -26.08 -86.32 2.29
N LEU A 727 -25.07 -87.17 2.17
CA LEU A 727 -25.04 -88.46 2.85
C LEU A 727 -24.28 -88.32 4.19
N ILE A 728 -24.93 -88.63 5.30
CA ILE A 728 -24.28 -88.78 6.61
C ILE A 728 -24.12 -90.28 6.86
N LEU A 729 -22.90 -90.75 7.16
CA LEU A 729 -22.65 -92.14 7.54
C LEU A 729 -22.53 -92.23 9.06
N LEU A 730 -23.58 -92.72 9.71
CA LEU A 730 -23.67 -92.79 11.19
C LEU A 730 -22.82 -93.93 11.74
N GLU A 731 -22.82 -95.07 11.05
CA GLU A 731 -21.96 -96.23 11.32
C GLU A 731 -21.30 -96.74 10.03
N PRO A 732 -20.08 -97.28 10.08
CA PRO A 732 -19.36 -97.74 8.89
C PRO A 732 -20.01 -99.01 8.29
N ILE A 733 -20.80 -98.84 7.23
CA ILE A 733 -21.46 -99.93 6.50
C ILE A 733 -20.44 -100.66 5.59
N PRO A 734 -20.21 -101.97 5.76
CA PRO A 734 -19.35 -102.73 4.85
C PRO A 734 -19.97 -102.85 3.44
N LEU A 735 -19.15 -102.74 2.39
CA LEU A 735 -19.60 -102.79 0.99
C LEU A 735 -20.27 -104.12 0.55
N TYR A 736 -20.20 -105.17 1.38
CA TYR A 736 -20.93 -106.44 1.17
C TYR A 736 -22.32 -106.45 1.84
N CYS A 737 -22.59 -105.56 2.80
CA CYS A 737 -23.91 -105.42 3.43
C CYS A 737 -24.89 -104.63 2.55
N ILE A 738 -24.40 -103.91 1.54
CA ILE A 738 -25.21 -103.19 0.55
C ILE A 738 -25.69 -104.20 -0.50
N PRO A 739 -27.01 -104.46 -0.65
CA PRO A 739 -27.53 -105.37 -1.65
C PRO A 739 -27.04 -105.04 -3.07
N THR A 740 -26.69 -106.06 -3.86
CA THR A 740 -26.22 -105.89 -5.25
C THR A 740 -27.25 -105.23 -6.17
N ARG A 741 -28.53 -105.25 -5.78
CA ARG A 741 -29.61 -104.49 -6.43
C ARG A 741 -29.47 -102.97 -6.30
N TYR A 742 -28.59 -102.45 -5.44
CA TYR A 742 -28.41 -101.01 -5.16
C TYR A 742 -27.08 -100.43 -5.70
N PRO A 743 -26.83 -100.45 -7.03
CA PRO A 743 -25.54 -100.05 -7.59
C PRO A 743 -25.21 -98.57 -7.37
N LYS A 744 -26.21 -97.67 -7.43
CA LYS A 744 -25.99 -96.22 -7.25
C LYS A 744 -25.44 -95.89 -5.86
N LEU A 745 -26.02 -96.48 -4.80
CA LEU A 745 -25.55 -96.30 -3.43
C LEU A 745 -24.12 -96.82 -3.26
N LYS A 746 -23.84 -98.02 -3.79
CA LYS A 746 -22.51 -98.62 -3.72
C LYS A 746 -21.43 -97.73 -4.36
N THR A 747 -21.70 -97.14 -5.53
CA THR A 747 -20.78 -96.19 -6.18
C THR A 747 -20.53 -94.92 -5.35
N LEU A 748 -21.52 -94.43 -4.59
CA LEU A 748 -21.35 -93.25 -3.73
C LEU A 748 -20.51 -93.56 -2.48
N MET A 749 -20.67 -94.76 -1.91
CA MET A 749 -19.85 -95.26 -0.80
C MET A 749 -18.40 -95.51 -1.25
N GLU A 750 -18.19 -96.12 -2.42
CA GLU A 750 -16.86 -96.33 -3.01
C GLU A 750 -16.12 -95.01 -3.30
N LYS A 751 -16.85 -93.95 -3.71
CA LYS A 751 -16.32 -92.60 -3.91
C LYS A 751 -16.10 -91.80 -2.62
N LYS A 752 -16.49 -92.32 -1.44
CA LYS A 752 -16.49 -91.63 -0.14
C LYS A 752 -17.20 -90.27 -0.15
N ALA A 753 -18.30 -90.17 -0.90
CA ALA A 753 -19.11 -88.96 -0.99
C ALA A 753 -20.09 -88.83 0.19
N TYR A 754 -19.58 -88.85 1.43
CA TYR A 754 -20.37 -88.82 2.66
C TYR A 754 -19.61 -88.13 3.82
N LEU A 755 -20.38 -87.63 4.80
CA LEU A 755 -19.86 -87.13 6.07
C LEU A 755 -19.92 -88.26 7.12
N GLU A 756 -18.77 -88.79 7.53
CA GLU A 756 -18.68 -89.85 8.55
C GLU A 756 -18.82 -89.28 9.97
N TRP A 757 -19.71 -89.84 10.78
CA TRP A 757 -19.89 -89.43 12.17
C TRP A 757 -18.66 -89.83 13.03
N PRO A 758 -17.95 -88.86 13.65
CA PRO A 758 -16.69 -89.16 14.30
C PRO A 758 -16.87 -89.83 15.67
N LYS A 759 -16.22 -90.99 15.86
CA LYS A 759 -16.15 -91.72 17.14
C LYS A 759 -15.37 -91.02 18.26
N ASP A 760 -14.82 -89.83 17.99
CA ASP A 760 -14.04 -89.01 18.92
C ASP A 760 -14.74 -87.66 19.11
N ARG A 761 -15.20 -87.39 20.34
CA ARG A 761 -15.93 -86.16 20.70
C ARG A 761 -15.18 -84.87 20.35
N ARG A 762 -13.84 -84.89 20.29
CA ARG A 762 -13.03 -83.72 19.90
C ARG A 762 -13.18 -83.36 18.42
N LYS A 763 -13.68 -84.28 17.58
CA LYS A 763 -13.85 -84.11 16.14
C LYS A 763 -15.29 -83.78 15.73
N CYS A 764 -16.28 -83.94 16.63
CA CYS A 764 -17.67 -83.57 16.37
C CYS A 764 -17.83 -82.11 15.94
N GLY A 765 -17.06 -81.18 16.51
CA GLY A 765 -17.09 -79.76 16.11
C GLY A 765 -16.72 -79.54 14.63
N LEU A 766 -15.78 -80.32 14.08
CA LEU A 766 -15.41 -80.27 12.67
C LEU A 766 -16.47 -80.92 11.77
N PHE A 767 -17.08 -82.02 12.21
CA PHE A 767 -18.22 -82.64 11.53
C PHE A 767 -19.39 -81.64 11.40
N TRP A 768 -19.78 -80.99 12.50
CA TRP A 768 -20.87 -80.01 12.49
C TRP A 768 -20.55 -78.75 11.68
N ALA A 769 -19.29 -78.30 11.65
CA ALA A 769 -18.86 -77.21 10.77
C ALA A 769 -18.98 -77.59 9.29
N ASN A 770 -18.50 -78.78 8.91
CA ASN A 770 -18.59 -79.29 7.53
C ASN A 770 -20.04 -79.52 7.10
N LEU A 771 -20.90 -80.05 7.98
CA LEU A 771 -22.32 -80.25 7.69
C LEU A 771 -23.05 -78.93 7.44
N ARG A 772 -22.85 -77.92 8.31
CA ARG A 772 -23.46 -76.60 8.12
C ARG A 772 -22.94 -75.89 6.86
N ALA A 773 -21.67 -76.08 6.50
CA ALA A 773 -21.10 -75.58 5.25
C ALA A 773 -21.66 -76.29 4.00
N ALA A 774 -22.08 -77.56 4.09
CA ALA A 774 -22.75 -78.28 3.01
C ALA A 774 -24.23 -77.90 2.84
N ILE A 775 -24.90 -77.51 3.93
CA ILE A 775 -26.32 -77.10 3.94
C ILE A 775 -26.49 -75.66 3.43
N HIS A 776 -25.67 -74.70 3.89
CA HIS A 776 -25.90 -73.28 3.63
C HIS A 776 -25.65 -72.88 2.17
N VAL A 777 -26.70 -72.35 1.52
CA VAL A 777 -26.60 -71.38 0.42
C VAL A 777 -27.49 -70.20 0.76
N ASN A 778 -27.06 -69.00 0.37
CA ASN A 778 -27.79 -67.76 0.64
C ASN A 778 -29.08 -67.69 -0.20
N LEU A 779 -30.23 -67.71 0.47
CA LEU A 779 -31.50 -67.23 -0.08
C LEU A 779 -31.75 -65.83 0.51
N LEU A 780 -32.01 -64.87 -0.39
CA LEU A 780 -31.95 -63.41 -0.29
C LEU A 780 -32.10 -62.71 1.08
N GLU A 781 -31.20 -61.74 1.26
CA GLU A 781 -31.37 -60.40 1.87
C GLU A 781 -32.70 -60.08 2.58
N THR A 782 -32.67 -59.85 3.91
CA THR A 782 -33.39 -58.72 4.52
C THR A 782 -32.85 -58.36 5.92
N ARG A 783 -32.22 -57.17 6.04
CA ARG A 783 -31.93 -56.43 7.31
C ARG A 783 -31.02 -57.16 8.33
N GLU A 784 -30.28 -56.49 9.22
CA GLU A 784 -30.15 -55.06 9.54
C GLU A 784 -28.69 -54.58 9.42
N MET A 785 -28.52 -53.28 9.12
CA MET A 785 -27.31 -52.52 9.46
C MET A 785 -27.74 -51.31 10.29
N CYS A 786 -27.10 -51.10 11.44
CA CYS A 786 -27.21 -49.88 12.23
C CYS A 786 -25.81 -49.39 12.58
N GLU A 787 -25.49 -48.18 12.13
CA GLU A 787 -24.33 -47.36 12.55
C GLU A 787 -22.93 -47.94 12.16
N LEU A 788 -21.85 -47.16 12.01
CA LEU A 788 -21.66 -45.72 12.27
C LEU A 788 -21.37 -44.87 11.01
N GLN A 789 -21.63 -43.57 11.20
CA GLN A 789 -21.01 -42.37 10.60
C GLN A 789 -19.48 -42.48 10.34
N THR A 790 -18.79 -41.70 9.49
CA THR A 790 -19.03 -40.55 8.57
C THR A 790 -17.71 -40.35 7.77
N PHE A 791 -17.57 -39.71 6.60
CA PHE A 791 -18.45 -39.03 5.60
C PHE A 791 -17.70 -39.17 4.23
N THR A 792 -17.89 -38.45 3.12
CA THR A 792 -18.64 -37.24 2.67
C THR A 792 -19.48 -37.60 1.40
N GLU A 793 -20.02 -36.76 0.50
CA GLU A 793 -20.10 -35.29 0.29
C GLU A 793 -21.33 -34.93 -0.58
N LEU A 794 -21.64 -33.63 -0.70
CA LEU A 794 -22.45 -32.95 -1.75
C LEU A 794 -23.98 -33.20 -1.89
N ASN A 795 -24.71 -32.15 -1.46
CA ASN A 795 -25.77 -31.42 -2.20
C ASN A 795 -27.29 -31.67 -2.00
N GLU A 796 -28.00 -30.52 -2.10
CA GLU A 796 -29.45 -30.28 -2.27
C GLU A 796 -30.43 -30.63 -1.14
N GLU A 797 -30.49 -29.77 -0.11
CA GLU A 797 -31.72 -29.52 0.68
C GLU A 797 -32.59 -28.41 0.05
N SER A 798 -33.90 -28.39 0.35
CA SER A 798 -34.74 -27.25 -0.01
C SER A 798 -35.87 -26.91 0.99
N ARG A 799 -36.01 -25.61 1.26
CA ARG A 799 -37.20 -24.87 1.75
C ARG A 799 -37.76 -25.12 3.17
N GLY A 800 -37.60 -24.08 4.00
CA GLY A 800 -38.62 -23.62 4.96
C GLY A 800 -38.20 -23.65 6.43
N SER A 801 -38.45 -22.62 7.25
CA SER A 801 -39.10 -21.32 7.00
C SER A 801 -38.80 -20.30 8.11
N ALA A 802 -38.91 -18.99 7.82
CA ALA A 802 -39.40 -17.89 8.70
C ALA A 802 -38.82 -17.75 10.14
N ILE A 803 -38.36 -16.61 10.68
CA ILE A 803 -38.47 -15.15 10.45
C ILE A 803 -37.31 -14.54 11.31
N SER A 804 -36.68 -13.37 11.09
CA SER A 804 -37.07 -12.07 10.50
C SER A 804 -35.91 -11.32 9.81
N LEU A 805 -36.26 -10.40 8.90
CA LEU A 805 -35.79 -9.01 8.70
C LEU A 805 -34.46 -8.59 9.39
N VAL A 806 -33.54 -7.85 8.75
CA VAL A 806 -33.75 -6.60 7.97
C VAL A 806 -33.03 -6.61 6.60
N ARG A 807 -33.35 -5.61 5.74
CA ARG A 807 -33.01 -5.47 4.30
C ARG A 807 -31.97 -4.34 4.08
N THR A 808 -31.69 -4.00 2.81
CA THR A 808 -30.97 -2.81 2.27
C THR A 808 -29.43 -2.81 2.46
N ASP A 809 -28.59 -2.50 1.47
CA ASP A 809 -28.83 -2.04 0.07
C ASP A 809 -27.67 -2.38 -0.90
N CYS A 810 -27.99 -2.35 -2.21
CA CYS A 810 -27.10 -2.35 -3.39
C CYS A 810 -26.15 -3.56 -3.60
N LEU A 811 -25.82 -3.95 -4.85
CA LEU A 811 -26.05 -3.31 -6.17
C LEU A 811 -26.84 -4.25 -7.10
#